data_AF-A0AAE0D7Q1-F1
#
_entry.id   AF-A0AAE0D7Q1-F1
#
_cell.length_a   1.000
_cell.length_b   1.000
_cell.length_c   1.000
_cell.angle_alpha   90.00
_cell.angle_beta   90.00
_cell.angle_gamma   90.00
#
_symmetry.space_group_name_H-M   'P 1'
#
loop_
_entity.id
_entity.type
_entity.pdbx_description
1 polymer ?
#
loop_
_entity_poly.entity_id
_entity_poly.type
_entity_poly.pdbx_seq_one_letter_code
_entity_poly.pdbx_strand_id
1 'polypeptide(L)'
;MKFRLSPVRSSVDLASMLFLALLFVAVAAQSSQPNSVECIAANTTGPCLVTPDCFDPMYATAVIDKDENMTLPSRHRRISGHFRDTDTDFNIYLPPESQWQGRFFSYVYPDQNSTATDQRIGFALDSGAYLIQVSGTSGYRADAAAAKFSRSILANHYRSVPEHVYGYIYGGSGGSYMTIGAMENTVGIWDGAVPIVVATPVSVPLNHAVRNLASVVLKTQSSHIVDSIRSGDVGRIMSNLSQVEAAVFREAALLGVPMEEWENFSGLASSRMLRILLSSVKSIDPSYADDYWSKPGYLGTENSTLSDVLHRNFVNFTATIEEVIAISDDDDFVFNITLGGLPDAIGEFDGPEFTLLDTSCSSEIGIVAGTWDPVTKTIMATKDNSAAVLGKLNQDRQIRVDNSWFIAMHTYHRHQIPTRPGFYGFDQFMGPDGVPLYPQRAVQAAAEVAKGACGGCTHSGNITGKMIIVDNLLDSDAFPWHADWYKSQVQRTLGSSFDGNVRLWYNERADHFFEPVAENLRDFIVDYTGMYEHAMRSLSAWVEDGIQPPASTSYRIQDSQVILSGKADERHGIQPIVELSMNSSVTGNIQRGTEVSFTMRAVAPDGAGKIIIVEWDFLGEKTFESIHFGEPNRIVDMTVSYAYEKPGTYLCVVKVTAQREGNSSSQFARTR
;
A
#
# COMPACT_ATOMS: atom_id res chain seq x y z
N MET A 1 -36.27 4.86 44.28
CA MET A 1 -36.35 3.82 45.33
C MET A 1 -35.22 2.82 45.05
N LYS A 2 -34.23 2.77 45.93
CA LYS A 2 -32.93 2.09 45.74
C LYS A 2 -33.09 0.56 45.79
N PHE A 3 -32.47 -0.16 44.87
CA PHE A 3 -32.06 -1.55 45.11
C PHE A 3 -30.53 -1.65 45.04
N ARG A 4 -29.98 -2.14 46.16
CA ARG A 4 -28.57 -2.38 46.43
C ARG A 4 -28.14 -3.67 45.74
N LEU A 5 -26.99 -3.65 45.07
CA LEU A 5 -26.16 -4.83 44.86
C LEU A 5 -24.92 -4.68 45.74
N SER A 6 -24.71 -5.65 46.62
CA SER A 6 -23.51 -5.78 47.45
C SER A 6 -22.50 -6.70 46.74
N PRO A 7 -21.18 -6.50 46.92
CA PRO A 7 -20.14 -7.24 46.22
C PRO A 7 -19.71 -8.49 47.01
N VAL A 8 -19.39 -9.57 46.29
CA VAL A 8 -18.74 -10.75 46.88
C VAL A 8 -17.22 -10.60 46.75
N ARG A 9 -16.56 -10.58 47.90
CA ARG A 9 -15.11 -10.76 48.08
C ARG A 9 -14.75 -12.24 47.96
N SER A 10 -13.65 -12.54 47.28
CA SER A 10 -12.81 -13.72 47.53
C SER A 10 -11.37 -13.29 47.26
N SER A 11 -10.64 -12.90 48.32
CA SER A 11 -9.68 -13.72 49.08
C SER A 11 -8.36 -13.91 48.31
N VAL A 12 -7.44 -13.03 48.67
CA VAL A 12 -6.01 -13.05 48.37
C VAL A 12 -5.38 -14.20 49.16
N ASP A 13 -4.71 -15.12 48.48
CA ASP A 13 -3.73 -16.01 49.11
C ASP A 13 -2.31 -15.60 48.68
N LEU A 14 -1.50 -15.42 49.72
CA LEU A 14 -0.15 -14.87 49.72
C LEU A 14 0.81 -16.02 50.06
N ALA A 15 1.59 -16.51 49.10
CA ALA A 15 2.85 -17.28 49.23
C ALA A 15 3.13 -17.93 47.85
N SER A 16 4.27 -17.78 47.18
CA SER A 16 5.64 -17.66 47.64
C SER A 16 6.47 -16.90 46.60
N MET A 17 7.19 -15.85 47.02
CA MET A 17 8.25 -15.25 46.23
C MET A 17 9.46 -16.21 46.21
N LEU A 18 9.70 -16.87 45.09
CA LEU A 18 11.05 -17.28 44.71
C LEU A 18 11.59 -16.21 43.76
N PHE A 19 12.56 -15.43 44.26
CA PHE A 19 13.42 -14.59 43.43
C PHE A 19 14.17 -15.49 42.43
N LEU A 20 13.72 -15.53 41.18
CA LEU A 20 14.59 -15.91 40.06
C LEU A 20 15.23 -14.61 39.58
N ALA A 21 16.54 -14.49 39.81
CA ALA A 21 17.33 -13.42 39.23
C ALA A 21 17.21 -13.50 37.70
N LEU A 22 16.57 -12.51 37.08
CA LEU A 22 16.66 -12.26 35.65
C LEU A 22 18.12 -11.89 35.35
N LEU A 23 18.89 -12.85 34.82
CA LEU A 23 20.12 -12.53 34.12
C LEU A 23 19.72 -11.84 32.81
N PHE A 24 19.86 -10.52 32.76
CA PHE A 24 20.02 -9.81 31.50
C PHE A 24 21.31 -10.33 30.85
N VAL A 25 21.17 -11.28 29.93
CA VAL A 25 22.28 -11.61 29.03
C VAL A 25 22.27 -10.55 27.96
N ALA A 26 23.06 -9.48 28.17
CA ALA A 26 23.54 -8.69 27.05
C ALA A 26 24.40 -9.65 26.20
N VAL A 27 23.78 -10.28 25.20
CA VAL A 27 24.55 -10.91 24.14
C VAL A 27 25.12 -9.75 23.34
N ALA A 28 26.31 -9.31 23.72
CA ALA A 28 27.16 -8.67 22.73
C ALA A 28 27.32 -9.71 21.63
N ALA A 29 26.71 -9.48 20.47
CA ALA A 29 27.08 -10.16 19.24
C ALA A 29 28.49 -9.72 18.85
N GLN A 30 29.46 -10.04 19.70
CA GLN A 30 30.88 -10.00 19.41
C GLN A 30 31.32 -11.46 19.43
N SER A 31 31.02 -12.18 18.34
CA SER A 31 32.11 -12.97 17.78
C SER A 31 33.22 -11.96 17.49
N SER A 32 34.34 -12.07 18.16
CA SER A 32 35.52 -11.26 17.96
C SER A 32 36.03 -11.41 16.51
N GLN A 33 35.44 -10.66 15.58
CA GLN A 33 36.02 -10.34 14.30
C GLN A 33 36.86 -9.07 14.51
N PRO A 34 38.19 -9.12 14.41
CA PRO A 34 39.06 -8.00 14.78
C PRO A 34 38.97 -6.76 13.88
N ASN A 35 38.05 -6.68 12.92
CA ASN A 35 37.98 -5.59 11.93
C ASN A 35 36.54 -5.34 11.41
N SER A 36 35.54 -5.13 12.27
CA SER A 36 34.22 -4.68 11.77
C SER A 36 34.32 -3.20 11.36
N VAL A 37 34.26 -2.92 10.07
CA VAL A 37 34.27 -1.55 9.52
C VAL A 37 32.84 -0.99 9.56
N GLU A 38 32.68 0.30 9.83
CA GLU A 38 31.37 0.97 9.73
C GLU A 38 30.85 0.87 8.29
N CYS A 39 29.54 0.67 8.11
CA CYS A 39 28.96 0.68 6.77
C CYS A 39 29.12 2.07 6.14
N ILE A 40 29.65 2.11 4.92
CA ILE A 40 30.04 3.35 4.25
C ILE A 40 28.89 3.84 3.36
N ALA A 41 28.51 5.11 3.51
CA ALA A 41 27.61 5.76 2.57
C ALA A 41 28.31 5.98 1.22
N ALA A 42 27.60 5.74 0.11
CA ALA A 42 28.15 5.93 -1.23
C ALA A 42 28.68 7.36 -1.48
N ASN A 43 28.17 8.34 -0.72
CA ASN A 43 28.69 9.70 -0.54
C ASN A 43 28.09 10.29 0.75
N THR A 44 28.44 11.53 1.14
CA THR A 44 27.97 12.17 2.40
C THR A 44 26.45 12.30 2.54
N THR A 45 25.68 12.13 1.46
CA THR A 45 24.21 12.22 1.43
C THR A 45 23.54 11.05 0.68
N GLY A 46 24.30 10.00 0.39
CA GLY A 46 23.90 8.87 -0.44
C GLY A 46 23.45 7.67 0.39
N PRO A 47 22.90 6.64 -0.27
CA PRO A 47 22.48 5.42 0.43
C PRO A 47 23.68 4.73 1.09
N CYS A 48 23.43 4.10 2.24
CA CYS A 48 24.43 3.34 2.97
C CYS A 48 24.60 1.95 2.35
N LEU A 49 25.80 1.61 1.87
CA LEU A 49 26.03 0.26 1.37
C LEU A 49 26.21 -0.71 2.55
N VAL A 50 25.26 -1.63 2.74
CA VAL A 50 25.31 -2.61 3.83
C VAL A 50 25.76 -3.97 3.33
N THR A 51 26.72 -4.57 4.04
CA THR A 51 27.32 -5.88 3.72
C THR A 51 27.35 -6.76 4.99
N PRO A 52 27.64 -8.07 4.87
CA PRO A 52 27.72 -8.95 6.04
C PRO A 52 28.84 -8.54 7.01
N ASP A 53 29.89 -7.88 6.51
CA ASP A 53 31.10 -7.58 7.29
C ASP A 53 31.09 -6.18 7.93
N CYS A 54 30.21 -5.26 7.49
CA CYS A 54 30.12 -3.91 8.05
C CYS A 54 29.00 -3.77 9.07
N PHE A 55 29.14 -2.92 10.09
CA PHE A 55 28.04 -2.64 11.02
C PHE A 55 27.44 -1.26 10.79
N ASP A 56 26.13 -1.15 11.02
CA ASP A 56 25.46 0.14 11.06
C ASP A 56 25.61 0.76 12.45
N PRO A 57 26.15 1.99 12.60
CA PRO A 57 26.39 2.58 13.92
C PRO A 57 25.10 2.85 14.70
N MET A 58 23.97 3.12 14.02
CA MET A 58 22.68 3.38 14.66
C MET A 58 22.05 2.09 15.19
N TYR A 59 22.29 0.97 14.51
CA TYR A 59 21.70 -0.33 14.83
C TYR A 59 22.76 -1.36 15.27
N ALA A 60 23.89 -0.89 15.82
CA ALA A 60 25.07 -1.71 16.10
C ALA A 60 24.85 -2.73 17.23
N THR A 61 23.94 -2.43 18.16
CA THR A 61 23.71 -3.25 19.36
C THR A 61 22.26 -3.65 19.49
N ALA A 62 21.94 -4.89 19.11
CA ALA A 62 20.66 -5.52 19.39
C ALA A 62 20.63 -6.10 20.82
N VAL A 63 19.50 -5.97 21.50
CA VAL A 63 19.24 -6.49 22.85
C VAL A 63 18.03 -7.42 22.76
N ILE A 64 18.14 -8.62 23.32
CA ILE A 64 17.00 -9.54 23.44
C ILE A 64 16.23 -9.18 24.71
N ASP A 65 14.95 -8.86 24.56
CA ASP A 65 14.05 -8.53 25.67
C ASP A 65 13.28 -9.76 26.14
N LYS A 66 12.88 -10.62 25.20
CA LYS A 66 12.01 -11.76 25.49
C LYS A 66 12.27 -12.92 24.55
N ASP A 67 12.11 -14.14 25.08
CA ASP A 67 12.30 -15.37 24.32
C ASP A 67 11.25 -16.41 24.73
N GLU A 68 10.27 -16.66 23.84
CA GLU A 68 9.03 -17.34 24.16
C GLU A 68 8.72 -18.51 23.24
N ASN A 69 8.07 -19.54 23.78
CA ASN A 69 7.44 -20.58 22.98
C ASN A 69 6.00 -20.17 22.66
N MET A 70 5.66 -20.21 21.37
CA MET A 70 4.34 -19.88 20.85
C MET A 70 3.69 -21.14 20.25
N THR A 71 2.36 -21.17 20.23
CA THR A 71 1.56 -22.28 19.67
C THR A 71 0.68 -21.88 18.49
N LEU A 72 0.38 -20.58 18.36
CA LEU A 72 -0.36 -19.99 17.25
C LEU A 72 0.56 -19.08 16.44
N PRO A 73 0.42 -19.01 15.11
CA PRO A 73 -0.49 -19.78 14.25
C PRO A 73 -0.07 -21.27 14.10
N SER A 74 1.19 -21.55 14.39
CA SER A 74 1.73 -22.90 14.57
C SER A 74 2.85 -22.84 15.62
N ARG A 75 3.34 -23.98 16.08
CA ARG A 75 4.40 -24.03 17.09
C ARG A 75 5.66 -23.33 16.57
N HIS A 76 6.14 -22.32 17.27
CA HIS A 76 7.38 -21.61 16.94
C HIS A 76 7.98 -20.96 18.19
N ARG A 77 9.19 -20.41 18.07
CA ARG A 77 9.83 -19.58 19.09
C ARG A 77 9.77 -18.12 18.65
N ARG A 78 9.34 -17.22 19.54
CA ARG A 78 9.38 -15.76 19.29
C ARG A 78 10.48 -15.14 20.13
N ILE A 79 11.44 -14.49 19.48
CA ILE A 79 12.48 -13.68 20.11
C ILE A 79 12.12 -12.22 19.84
N SER A 80 11.86 -11.47 20.91
CA SER A 80 11.60 -10.03 20.87
C SER A 80 12.84 -9.28 21.34
N GLY A 81 13.15 -8.17 20.69
CA GLY A 81 14.30 -7.34 21.04
C GLY A 81 14.21 -5.92 20.49
N HIS A 82 15.20 -5.11 20.80
CA HIS A 82 15.34 -3.76 20.29
C HIS A 82 16.79 -3.40 19.98
N PHE A 83 16.99 -2.35 19.19
CA PHE A 83 18.31 -1.74 19.04
C PHE A 83 18.50 -0.68 20.12
N ARG A 84 19.58 -0.81 20.89
CA ARG A 84 19.88 0.09 22.01
C ARG A 84 19.97 1.53 21.53
N ASP A 85 19.46 2.46 22.36
CA ASP A 85 19.47 3.91 22.10
C ASP A 85 18.63 4.32 20.87
N THR A 86 17.70 3.46 20.45
CA THR A 86 16.70 3.72 19.42
C THR A 86 15.31 3.29 19.91
N ASP A 87 14.27 3.79 19.26
CA ASP A 87 12.89 3.31 19.44
C ASP A 87 12.55 2.14 18.49
N THR A 88 13.56 1.55 17.85
CA THR A 88 13.39 0.48 16.86
C THR A 88 13.49 -0.90 17.51
N ASP A 89 12.37 -1.62 17.50
CA ASP A 89 12.20 -2.96 18.03
C ASP A 89 11.92 -3.98 16.92
N PHE A 90 12.13 -5.27 17.22
CA PHE A 90 11.98 -6.34 16.26
C PHE A 90 11.47 -7.63 16.91
N ASN A 91 10.81 -8.47 16.10
CA ASN A 91 10.49 -9.84 16.44
C ASN A 91 11.05 -10.81 15.40
N ILE A 92 11.58 -11.94 15.88
CA ILE A 92 12.05 -13.06 15.07
C ILE A 92 11.23 -14.30 15.44
N TYR A 93 10.63 -14.94 14.45
CA TYR A 93 9.72 -16.09 14.61
C TYR A 93 10.35 -17.35 14.01
N LEU A 94 10.94 -18.18 14.85
CA LEU A 94 11.75 -19.34 14.46
C LEU A 94 10.90 -20.63 14.46
N PRO A 95 10.78 -21.36 13.33
CA PRO A 95 10.11 -22.65 13.29
C PRO A 95 10.90 -23.71 14.07
N PRO A 96 10.27 -24.84 14.42
CA PRO A 96 10.98 -26.03 14.88
C PRO A 96 12.07 -26.44 13.87
N GLU A 97 13.19 -26.97 14.37
CA GLU A 97 14.33 -27.38 13.54
C GLU A 97 13.94 -28.33 12.40
N SER A 98 12.98 -29.24 12.63
CA SER A 98 12.50 -30.18 11.63
C SER A 98 11.71 -29.55 10.48
N GLN A 99 11.29 -28.29 10.61
CA GLN A 99 10.55 -27.53 9.59
C GLN A 99 11.43 -26.50 8.90
N TRP A 100 12.52 -26.06 9.53
CA TRP A 100 13.40 -25.03 8.97
C TRP A 100 14.23 -25.57 7.81
N GLN A 101 14.22 -24.84 6.68
CA GLN A 101 14.93 -25.19 5.46
C GLN A 101 16.11 -24.24 5.16
N GLY A 102 16.65 -23.59 6.18
CA GLY A 102 17.86 -22.76 6.03
C GLY A 102 17.62 -21.35 5.46
N ARG A 103 16.38 -20.84 5.55
CA ARG A 103 16.01 -19.52 4.99
C ARG A 103 15.22 -18.63 5.96
N PHE A 104 15.09 -17.34 5.64
CA PHE A 104 14.19 -16.42 6.31
C PHE A 104 13.51 -15.42 5.37
N PHE A 105 12.36 -14.93 5.82
CA PHE A 105 11.61 -13.86 5.16
C PHE A 105 11.61 -12.60 6.05
N SER A 106 11.66 -11.43 5.40
CA SER A 106 11.58 -10.10 6.03
C SER A 106 10.46 -9.30 5.40
N TYR A 107 9.41 -9.02 6.16
CA TYR A 107 8.35 -8.11 5.72
C TYR A 107 8.68 -6.68 6.17
N VAL A 108 8.62 -5.72 5.24
CA VAL A 108 8.99 -4.33 5.50
C VAL A 108 7.90 -3.35 5.11
N TYR A 109 7.68 -2.34 5.95
CA TYR A 109 6.83 -1.19 5.67
C TYR A 109 7.22 0.01 6.56
N PRO A 110 7.16 1.27 6.08
CA PRO A 110 7.72 2.41 6.81
C PRO A 110 7.10 2.73 8.18
N ASP A 111 5.81 2.42 8.38
CA ASP A 111 5.06 2.76 9.61
C ASP A 111 4.50 1.53 10.35
N GLN A 112 4.98 0.31 10.03
CA GLN A 112 4.52 -0.90 10.70
C GLN A 112 4.97 -0.98 12.16
N ASN A 113 4.31 -1.81 12.96
CA ASN A 113 4.89 -2.28 14.23
C ASN A 113 5.75 -3.54 14.01
N SER A 114 6.51 -3.95 15.02
CA SER A 114 7.37 -5.14 14.95
C SER A 114 6.63 -6.48 15.07
N THR A 115 5.32 -6.49 15.35
CA THR A 115 4.55 -7.71 15.59
C THR A 115 3.90 -8.19 14.29
N ALA A 116 4.35 -9.35 13.81
CA ALA A 116 3.78 -9.98 12.64
C ALA A 116 2.39 -10.56 12.90
N THR A 117 1.55 -10.57 11.86
CA THR A 117 0.24 -11.22 11.89
C THR A 117 0.37 -12.74 11.83
N ASP A 118 -0.64 -13.45 12.33
CA ASP A 118 -0.72 -14.91 12.24
C ASP A 118 -0.61 -15.42 10.79
N GLN A 119 -1.17 -14.70 9.81
CA GLN A 119 -1.03 -15.06 8.39
C GLN A 119 0.45 -15.04 7.96
N ARG A 120 1.20 -13.97 8.26
CA ARG A 120 2.60 -13.84 7.85
C ARG A 120 3.50 -14.84 8.56
N ILE A 121 3.30 -15.03 9.87
CA ILE A 121 4.03 -16.03 10.64
C ILE A 121 3.74 -17.41 10.05
N GLY A 122 2.46 -17.76 9.88
CA GLY A 122 2.04 -19.06 9.35
C GLY A 122 2.64 -19.34 7.97
N PHE A 123 2.60 -18.35 7.06
CA PHE A 123 3.16 -18.48 5.73
C PHE A 123 4.67 -18.75 5.73
N ALA A 124 5.43 -17.99 6.54
CA ALA A 124 6.87 -18.17 6.63
C ALA A 124 7.23 -19.57 7.16
N LEU A 125 6.59 -20.00 8.25
CA LEU A 125 6.83 -21.30 8.87
C LEU A 125 6.44 -22.46 7.93
N ASP A 126 5.29 -22.37 7.25
CA ASP A 126 4.84 -23.36 6.26
C ASP A 126 5.78 -23.43 5.05
N SER A 127 6.46 -22.32 4.74
CA SER A 127 7.46 -22.23 3.67
C SER A 127 8.88 -22.60 4.12
N GLY A 128 9.02 -23.16 5.34
CA GLY A 128 10.31 -23.57 5.91
C GLY A 128 11.25 -22.41 6.26
N ALA A 129 10.71 -21.20 6.40
CA ALA A 129 11.44 -19.99 6.74
C ALA A 129 11.18 -19.59 8.20
N TYR A 130 12.14 -18.92 8.84
CA TYR A 130 11.80 -18.04 9.96
C TYR A 130 11.39 -16.65 9.44
N LEU A 131 10.61 -15.92 10.22
CA LEU A 131 10.17 -14.55 9.87
C LEU A 131 10.92 -13.52 10.72
N ILE A 132 11.29 -12.40 10.11
CA ILE A 132 11.75 -11.19 10.79
C ILE A 132 10.75 -10.06 10.50
N GLN A 133 10.33 -9.33 11.53
CA GLN A 133 9.61 -8.07 11.38
C GLN A 133 10.19 -7.02 12.34
N VAL A 134 10.61 -5.89 11.78
CA VAL A 134 11.12 -4.72 12.51
C VAL A 134 10.04 -3.66 12.54
N SER A 135 9.94 -2.88 13.63
CA SER A 135 9.09 -1.69 13.62
C SER A 135 9.55 -0.71 12.54
N GLY A 136 8.57 0.01 12.00
CA GLY A 136 8.70 0.83 10.81
C GLY A 136 9.80 1.87 10.97
N THR A 137 10.72 1.86 10.02
CA THR A 137 11.75 2.88 9.86
C THR A 137 11.85 3.25 8.38
N SER A 138 12.41 4.41 8.06
CA SER A 138 12.69 4.77 6.68
C SER A 138 13.88 3.98 6.13
N GLY A 139 13.77 3.43 4.92
CA GLY A 139 14.84 2.69 4.25
C GLY A 139 14.98 1.24 4.69
N TYR A 140 16.20 0.69 4.61
CA TYR A 140 16.45 -0.76 4.76
C TYR A 140 17.48 -1.09 5.86
N ARG A 141 18.02 -0.08 6.54
CA ARG A 141 19.19 -0.21 7.42
C ARG A 141 18.85 -1.00 8.70
N ALA A 142 17.71 -0.70 9.31
CA ALA A 142 17.24 -1.41 10.51
C ALA A 142 16.95 -2.89 10.20
N ASP A 143 16.23 -3.15 9.11
CA ASP A 143 15.93 -4.51 8.64
C ASP A 143 17.20 -5.30 8.31
N ALA A 144 18.20 -4.65 7.70
CA ALA A 144 19.48 -5.28 7.41
C ALA A 144 20.22 -5.65 8.71
N ALA A 145 20.24 -4.74 9.70
CA ALA A 145 20.83 -5.03 11.00
C ALA A 145 20.10 -6.19 11.72
N ALA A 146 18.77 -6.24 11.65
CA ALA A 146 17.98 -7.33 12.23
C ALA A 146 18.25 -8.67 11.51
N ALA A 147 18.38 -8.67 10.18
CA ALA A 147 18.73 -9.84 9.39
C ALA A 147 20.16 -10.35 9.65
N LYS A 148 21.09 -9.48 10.03
CA LYS A 148 22.42 -9.88 10.49
C LYS A 148 22.38 -10.46 11.90
N PHE A 149 21.66 -9.78 12.80
CA PHE A 149 21.50 -10.23 14.18
C PHE A 149 20.80 -11.59 14.24
N SER A 150 19.75 -11.81 13.45
CA SER A 150 19.02 -13.08 13.40
C SER A 150 19.93 -14.25 13.07
N ARG A 151 20.83 -14.10 12.10
CA ARG A 151 21.84 -15.12 11.75
C ARG A 151 22.78 -15.43 12.92
N SER A 152 23.19 -14.42 13.67
CA SER A 152 24.12 -14.59 14.81
C SER A 152 23.57 -15.43 15.96
N ILE A 153 22.23 -15.48 16.11
CA ILE A 153 21.58 -16.20 17.20
C ILE A 153 21.10 -17.61 16.82
N LEU A 154 21.19 -18.02 15.54
CA LEU A 154 20.67 -19.32 15.08
C LEU A 154 21.37 -20.50 15.75
N ALA A 155 22.68 -20.42 15.99
CA ALA A 155 23.44 -21.51 16.64
C ALA A 155 23.04 -21.74 18.11
N ASN A 156 22.39 -20.76 18.75
CA ASN A 156 21.83 -20.92 20.09
C ASN A 156 20.46 -21.63 20.05
N HIS A 157 19.83 -21.71 18.89
CA HIS A 157 18.47 -22.21 18.72
C HIS A 157 18.41 -23.56 17.97
N TYR A 158 19.19 -23.70 16.90
CA TYR A 158 19.26 -24.90 16.06
C TYR A 158 20.56 -25.68 16.31
N ARG A 159 20.49 -27.02 16.25
CA ARG A 159 21.67 -27.87 16.44
C ARG A 159 22.59 -27.83 15.24
N SER A 160 22.01 -27.68 14.05
CA SER A 160 22.72 -27.53 12.80
C SER A 160 22.26 -26.25 12.09
N VAL A 161 23.20 -25.36 11.79
CA VAL A 161 22.98 -24.16 10.99
C VAL A 161 23.76 -24.33 9.69
N PRO A 162 23.13 -24.19 8.50
CA PRO A 162 23.84 -24.25 7.24
C PRO A 162 24.86 -23.11 7.13
N GLU A 163 25.89 -23.31 6.31
CA GLU A 163 26.93 -22.29 6.07
C GLU A 163 26.33 -20.99 5.52
N HIS A 164 25.38 -21.13 4.58
CA HIS A 164 24.60 -20.02 4.04
C HIS A 164 23.15 -20.09 4.52
N VAL A 165 22.66 -18.97 5.04
CA VAL A 165 21.25 -18.80 5.42
C VAL A 165 20.63 -17.80 4.46
N TYR A 166 19.76 -18.29 3.58
CA TYR A 166 19.12 -17.51 2.53
C TYR A 166 18.14 -16.48 3.11
N GLY A 167 18.18 -15.25 2.60
CA GLY A 167 17.33 -14.15 3.03
C GLY A 167 16.46 -13.59 1.91
N TYR A 168 15.18 -13.33 2.20
CA TYR A 168 14.26 -12.72 1.24
C TYR A 168 13.49 -11.56 1.86
N ILE A 169 13.42 -10.44 1.16
CA ILE A 169 12.71 -9.23 1.61
C ILE A 169 11.50 -8.94 0.72
N TYR A 170 10.39 -8.53 1.33
CA TYR A 170 9.18 -8.18 0.59
C TYR A 170 8.39 -7.08 1.31
N GLY A 171 7.69 -6.27 0.53
CA GLY A 171 6.92 -5.13 1.02
C GLY A 171 6.19 -4.42 -0.10
N GLY A 172 5.01 -3.89 0.22
CA GLY A 172 4.14 -3.20 -0.73
C GLY A 172 4.14 -1.69 -0.57
N SER A 173 3.83 -0.92 -1.61
CA SER A 173 3.60 0.53 -1.50
C SER A 173 4.81 1.25 -0.89
N GLY A 174 4.70 1.84 0.30
CA GLY A 174 5.85 2.36 1.07
C GLY A 174 6.94 1.31 1.32
N GLY A 175 6.55 0.06 1.57
CA GLY A 175 7.47 -1.09 1.70
C GLY A 175 8.14 -1.49 0.38
N SER A 176 7.56 -1.14 -0.78
CA SER A 176 8.21 -1.38 -2.08
C SER A 176 9.44 -0.47 -2.25
N TYR A 177 9.39 0.77 -1.75
CA TYR A 177 10.56 1.65 -1.66
C TYR A 177 11.67 1.02 -0.83
N MET A 178 11.34 0.51 0.37
CA MET A 178 12.31 -0.14 1.25
C MET A 178 12.91 -1.40 0.60
N THR A 179 12.06 -2.21 -0.03
CA THR A 179 12.45 -3.45 -0.73
C THR A 179 13.39 -3.16 -1.90
N ILE A 180 13.08 -2.15 -2.73
CA ILE A 180 13.94 -1.69 -3.82
C ILE A 180 15.25 -1.10 -3.27
N GLY A 181 15.16 -0.28 -2.23
CA GLY A 181 16.32 0.31 -1.56
C GLY A 181 17.27 -0.75 -1.03
N ALA A 182 16.74 -1.80 -0.40
CA ALA A 182 17.50 -2.96 0.07
C ALA A 182 18.22 -3.67 -1.09
N MET A 183 17.51 -3.96 -2.18
CA MET A 183 18.11 -4.68 -3.31
C MET A 183 19.13 -3.86 -4.09
N GLU A 184 19.04 -2.53 -4.10
CA GLU A 184 20.02 -1.68 -4.78
C GLU A 184 21.25 -1.35 -3.91
N ASN A 185 21.15 -1.47 -2.58
CA ASN A 185 22.15 -0.92 -1.66
C ASN A 185 22.58 -1.88 -0.54
N THR A 186 22.26 -3.16 -0.66
CA THR A 186 22.83 -4.19 0.21
C THR A 186 23.42 -5.33 -0.60
N VAL A 187 24.47 -5.96 -0.09
CA VAL A 187 25.08 -7.15 -0.69
C VAL A 187 25.12 -8.24 0.36
N GLY A 188 24.65 -9.45 0.05
CA GLY A 188 24.72 -10.60 0.95
C GLY A 188 23.83 -10.53 2.20
N ILE A 189 22.94 -9.53 2.31
CA ILE A 189 21.94 -9.45 3.38
C ILE A 189 20.69 -10.25 2.99
N TRP A 190 20.18 -10.02 1.78
CA TRP A 190 19.10 -10.76 1.14
C TRP A 190 19.58 -11.27 -0.22
N ASP A 191 19.15 -12.48 -0.59
CA ASP A 191 19.48 -13.15 -1.86
C ASP A 191 18.42 -12.86 -2.94
N GLY A 192 17.23 -12.41 -2.53
CA GLY A 192 16.23 -11.91 -3.46
C GLY A 192 15.11 -11.11 -2.78
N ALA A 193 14.26 -10.50 -3.60
CA ALA A 193 13.14 -9.70 -3.13
C ALA A 193 11.83 -9.82 -3.93
N VAL A 194 10.73 -9.50 -3.26
CA VAL A 194 9.40 -9.35 -3.86
C VAL A 194 8.87 -7.94 -3.54
N PRO A 195 9.17 -6.91 -4.34
CA PRO A 195 8.48 -5.63 -4.24
C PRO A 195 7.05 -5.78 -4.78
N ILE A 196 6.08 -5.22 -4.07
CA ILE A 196 4.65 -5.37 -4.35
C ILE A 196 4.04 -3.98 -4.58
N VAL A 197 3.11 -3.82 -5.52
CA VAL A 197 2.43 -2.54 -5.86
C VAL A 197 3.41 -1.36 -5.87
N VAL A 198 4.22 -1.30 -6.93
CA VAL A 198 5.49 -0.56 -6.92
C VAL A 198 5.27 0.94 -6.90
N ALA A 199 5.82 1.59 -5.88
CA ALA A 199 5.96 3.03 -5.84
C ALA A 199 7.29 3.47 -6.46
N THR A 200 7.31 4.65 -7.09
CA THR A 200 8.44 5.21 -7.84
C THR A 200 8.65 6.69 -7.50
N PRO A 201 9.75 7.33 -7.94
CA PRO A 201 10.04 8.74 -7.64
C PRO A 201 9.00 9.78 -8.11
N VAL A 202 7.88 9.35 -8.69
CA VAL A 202 6.78 10.21 -9.15
C VAL A 202 5.43 9.84 -8.52
N SER A 203 5.38 8.80 -7.68
CA SER A 203 4.10 8.29 -7.16
C SER A 203 3.48 9.24 -6.15
N VAL A 204 4.10 9.38 -4.98
CA VAL A 204 3.55 10.15 -3.87
C VAL A 204 4.25 11.49 -3.81
N PRO A 205 3.54 12.65 -3.82
CA PRO A 205 2.09 12.81 -3.66
C PRO A 205 1.28 12.91 -4.97
N LEU A 206 1.92 12.77 -6.14
CA LEU A 206 1.34 13.15 -7.44
C LEU A 206 0.14 12.29 -7.85
N ASN A 207 0.17 10.99 -7.54
CA ASN A 207 -0.94 10.06 -7.77
C ASN A 207 -2.21 10.51 -7.05
N HIS A 208 -2.08 10.95 -5.79
CA HIS A 208 -3.20 11.44 -5.02
C HIS A 208 -3.67 12.81 -5.50
N ALA A 209 -2.76 13.67 -5.95
CA ALA A 209 -3.12 14.97 -6.54
C ALA A 209 -4.06 14.80 -7.74
N VAL A 210 -3.67 14.00 -8.75
CA VAL A 210 -4.48 13.79 -9.95
C VAL A 210 -5.81 13.09 -9.65
N ARG A 211 -5.82 12.12 -8.73
CA ARG A 211 -7.05 11.44 -8.32
C ARG A 211 -8.05 12.38 -7.67
N ASN A 212 -7.58 13.24 -6.78
CA ASN A 212 -8.44 14.20 -6.10
C ASN A 212 -8.95 15.28 -7.07
N LEU A 213 -8.13 15.74 -8.02
CA LEU A 213 -8.59 16.60 -9.12
C LEU A 213 -9.70 15.94 -9.93
N ALA A 214 -9.48 14.69 -10.36
CA ALA A 214 -10.48 13.99 -11.14
C ALA A 214 -11.75 13.74 -10.33
N SER A 215 -11.62 13.40 -9.07
CA SER A 215 -12.76 13.11 -8.19
C SER A 215 -13.63 14.32 -7.91
N VAL A 216 -13.03 15.49 -7.63
CA VAL A 216 -13.80 16.73 -7.41
C VAL A 216 -14.52 17.20 -8.68
N VAL A 217 -13.90 17.01 -9.85
CA VAL A 217 -14.48 17.40 -11.14
C VAL A 217 -15.58 16.43 -11.59
N LEU A 218 -15.40 15.12 -11.36
CA LEU A 218 -16.30 14.08 -11.87
C LEU A 218 -17.39 13.66 -10.88
N LYS A 219 -17.41 14.23 -9.66
CA LYS A 219 -18.31 13.84 -8.56
C LYS A 219 -19.78 13.71 -9.00
N THR A 220 -20.27 14.66 -9.78
CA THR A 220 -21.67 14.71 -10.27
C THR A 220 -21.98 13.66 -11.33
N GLN A 221 -20.95 13.10 -11.98
CA GLN A 221 -21.07 12.05 -13.00
C GLN A 221 -20.77 10.65 -12.44
N SER A 222 -20.46 10.53 -11.14
CA SER A 222 -20.04 9.27 -10.52
C SER A 222 -20.96 8.09 -10.85
N SER A 223 -22.29 8.25 -10.74
CA SER A 223 -23.25 7.20 -11.10
C SER A 223 -23.16 6.79 -12.58
N HIS A 224 -23.05 7.74 -13.50
CA HIS A 224 -22.91 7.45 -14.94
C HIS A 224 -21.59 6.73 -15.25
N ILE A 225 -20.50 7.10 -14.57
CA ILE A 225 -19.20 6.45 -14.73
C ILE A 225 -19.26 5.01 -14.24
N VAL A 226 -19.76 4.79 -13.02
CA VAL A 226 -19.92 3.45 -12.42
C VAL A 226 -20.81 2.56 -13.29
N ASP A 227 -21.96 3.08 -13.73
CA ASP A 227 -22.88 2.33 -14.59
C ASP A 227 -22.26 1.99 -15.96
N SER A 228 -21.45 2.89 -16.52
CA SER A 228 -20.75 2.65 -17.79
C SER A 228 -19.74 1.50 -17.66
N ILE A 229 -18.94 1.50 -16.59
CA ILE A 229 -17.94 0.44 -16.33
C ILE A 229 -18.62 -0.90 -16.10
N ARG A 230 -19.64 -0.95 -15.25
CA ARG A 230 -20.41 -2.18 -14.96
C ARG A 230 -21.11 -2.76 -16.18
N SER A 231 -21.46 -1.92 -17.15
CA SER A 231 -22.04 -2.38 -18.42
C SER A 231 -21.02 -3.00 -19.39
N GLY A 232 -19.72 -2.87 -19.11
CA GLY A 232 -18.63 -3.26 -20.01
C GLY A 232 -18.36 -2.26 -21.14
N ASP A 233 -19.14 -1.19 -21.25
CA ASP A 233 -18.96 -0.11 -22.23
C ASP A 233 -18.19 1.06 -21.60
N VAL A 234 -16.89 0.86 -21.36
CA VAL A 234 -15.99 1.91 -20.83
C VAL A 234 -15.96 3.13 -21.76
N GLY A 235 -16.18 2.95 -23.07
CA GLY A 235 -16.30 4.04 -24.04
C GLY A 235 -17.47 4.98 -23.78
N ARG A 236 -18.56 4.46 -23.19
CA ARG A 236 -19.75 5.23 -22.80
C ARG A 236 -19.48 6.29 -21.72
N ILE A 237 -18.43 6.14 -20.93
CA ILE A 237 -18.06 7.13 -19.90
C ILE A 237 -18.07 8.54 -20.51
N MET A 238 -17.46 8.69 -21.68
CA MET A 238 -17.28 9.99 -22.34
C MET A 238 -18.58 10.62 -22.86
N SER A 239 -19.67 9.87 -23.01
CA SER A 239 -20.88 10.35 -23.70
C SER A 239 -21.66 11.42 -22.93
N ASN A 240 -21.48 11.51 -21.62
CA ASN A 240 -22.20 12.44 -20.74
C ASN A 240 -21.28 13.43 -20.03
N LEU A 241 -19.98 13.43 -20.34
CA LEU A 241 -19.04 14.37 -19.76
C LEU A 241 -19.03 15.68 -20.56
N SER A 242 -19.09 16.80 -19.85
CA SER A 242 -18.72 18.11 -20.39
C SER A 242 -17.26 18.12 -20.86
N GLN A 243 -16.87 19.16 -21.59
CA GLN A 243 -15.50 19.28 -22.09
C GLN A 243 -14.45 19.25 -20.97
N VAL A 244 -14.73 19.89 -19.83
CA VAL A 244 -13.81 19.91 -18.68
C VAL A 244 -13.74 18.56 -17.98
N GLU A 245 -14.89 17.94 -17.72
CA GLU A 245 -14.97 16.59 -17.13
C GLU A 245 -14.22 15.57 -18.02
N ALA A 246 -14.45 15.62 -19.33
CA ALA A 246 -13.77 14.77 -20.31
C ALA A 246 -12.25 15.00 -20.35
N ALA A 247 -11.80 16.25 -20.25
CA ALA A 247 -10.38 16.58 -20.26
C ALA A 247 -9.68 16.06 -18.99
N VAL A 248 -10.29 16.24 -17.81
CA VAL A 248 -9.72 15.79 -16.54
C VAL A 248 -9.75 14.26 -16.42
N PHE A 249 -10.81 13.60 -16.90
CA PHE A 249 -10.85 12.13 -16.97
C PHE A 249 -9.70 11.57 -17.83
N ARG A 250 -9.45 12.18 -19.00
CA ARG A 250 -8.33 11.80 -19.86
C ARG A 250 -6.98 12.09 -19.22
N GLU A 251 -6.82 13.22 -18.56
CA GLU A 251 -5.58 13.56 -17.85
C GLU A 251 -5.23 12.52 -16.77
N ALA A 252 -6.23 12.12 -15.98
CA ALA A 252 -6.07 11.07 -14.97
C ALA A 252 -5.70 9.72 -15.60
N ALA A 253 -6.40 9.31 -16.65
CA ALA A 253 -6.10 8.06 -17.37
C ALA A 253 -4.70 8.07 -18.00
N LEU A 254 -4.31 9.16 -18.67
CA LEU A 254 -2.99 9.31 -19.28
C LEU A 254 -1.86 9.39 -18.25
N LEU A 255 -2.13 9.83 -17.03
CA LEU A 255 -1.14 9.82 -15.95
C LEU A 255 -1.00 8.43 -15.31
N GLY A 256 -2.02 7.58 -15.44
CA GLY A 256 -1.98 6.18 -15.02
C GLY A 256 -3.10 5.73 -14.08
N VAL A 257 -4.08 6.57 -13.77
CA VAL A 257 -5.25 6.15 -12.98
C VAL A 257 -5.99 5.05 -13.74
N PRO A 258 -6.18 3.85 -13.16
CA PRO A 258 -6.87 2.76 -13.85
C PRO A 258 -8.32 3.14 -14.18
N MET A 259 -8.73 2.93 -15.43
CA MET A 259 -10.08 3.29 -15.86
C MET A 259 -11.18 2.46 -15.19
N GLU A 260 -10.91 1.19 -14.89
CA GLU A 260 -11.88 0.31 -14.25
C GLU A 260 -12.07 0.60 -12.75
N GLU A 261 -11.05 1.17 -12.07
CA GLU A 261 -11.13 1.47 -10.63
C GLU A 261 -12.18 2.55 -10.30
N TRP A 262 -12.64 3.30 -11.31
CA TRP A 262 -13.75 4.23 -11.15
C TRP A 262 -15.10 3.55 -10.83
N GLU A 263 -15.22 2.22 -10.94
CA GLU A 263 -16.35 1.48 -10.38
C GLU A 263 -16.43 1.66 -8.85
N ASN A 264 -15.28 1.75 -8.18
CA ASN A 264 -15.15 2.12 -6.78
C ASN A 264 -14.90 3.62 -6.63
N PHE A 265 -15.78 4.45 -7.23
CA PHE A 265 -15.62 5.91 -7.25
C PHE A 265 -15.33 6.50 -5.86
N SER A 266 -16.05 6.06 -4.82
CA SER A 266 -15.85 6.56 -3.45
C SER A 266 -14.48 6.22 -2.87
N GLY A 267 -13.95 5.03 -3.14
CA GLY A 267 -12.62 4.63 -2.70
C GLY A 267 -11.54 5.44 -3.43
N LEU A 268 -11.67 5.55 -4.75
CA LEU A 268 -10.78 6.36 -5.59
C LEU A 268 -10.79 7.85 -5.17
N ALA A 269 -11.98 8.38 -4.86
CA ALA A 269 -12.21 9.77 -4.44
C ALA A 269 -11.80 10.10 -3.01
N SER A 270 -11.30 9.12 -2.25
CA SER A 270 -10.78 9.37 -0.91
C SER A 270 -9.58 10.32 -0.95
N SER A 271 -9.73 11.45 -0.26
CA SER A 271 -8.70 12.48 -0.10
C SER A 271 -7.80 12.28 1.11
N ARG A 272 -8.02 11.21 1.90
CA ARG A 272 -7.30 10.95 3.16
C ARG A 272 -5.79 11.01 2.99
N MET A 273 -5.26 10.31 1.99
CA MET A 273 -3.82 10.29 1.74
C MET A 273 -3.28 11.64 1.30
N LEU A 274 -4.00 12.36 0.42
CA LEU A 274 -3.59 13.70 0.00
C LEU A 274 -3.47 14.65 1.21
N ARG A 275 -4.42 14.58 2.16
CA ARG A 275 -4.36 15.37 3.40
C ARG A 275 -3.16 15.01 4.28
N ILE A 276 -2.85 13.73 4.45
CA ILE A 276 -1.68 13.28 5.23
C ILE A 276 -0.38 13.83 4.61
N LEU A 277 -0.29 13.79 3.29
CA LEU A 277 0.91 14.16 2.53
C LEU A 277 1.14 15.69 2.41
N LEU A 278 0.13 16.51 2.75
CA LEU A 278 0.25 17.97 2.74
C LEU A 278 1.44 18.46 3.56
N SER A 279 1.63 17.88 4.75
CA SER A 279 2.72 18.26 5.66
C SER A 279 4.10 18.09 5.03
N SER A 280 4.31 16.99 4.30
CA SER A 280 5.56 16.72 3.58
C SER A 280 5.78 17.73 2.46
N VAL A 281 4.75 18.03 1.67
CA VAL A 281 4.86 19.01 0.57
C VAL A 281 5.13 20.42 1.11
N LYS A 282 4.45 20.84 2.18
CA LYS A 282 4.71 22.13 2.83
C LYS A 282 6.15 22.25 3.31
N SER A 283 6.74 21.16 3.79
CA SER A 283 8.13 21.16 4.23
C SER A 283 9.12 21.21 3.06
N ILE A 284 8.83 20.53 1.95
CA ILE A 284 9.73 20.41 0.80
C ILE A 284 9.60 21.60 -0.16
N ASP A 285 8.38 22.09 -0.39
CA ASP A 285 8.02 23.13 -1.35
C ASP A 285 7.10 24.20 -0.70
N PRO A 286 7.56 24.94 0.33
CA PRO A 286 6.72 25.80 1.16
C PRO A 286 6.05 26.97 0.42
N SER A 287 6.55 27.37 -0.75
CA SER A 287 5.95 28.49 -1.51
C SER A 287 4.90 28.06 -2.53
N TYR A 288 4.58 26.76 -2.63
CA TYR A 288 3.71 26.27 -3.69
C TYR A 288 2.30 26.88 -3.63
N ALA A 289 1.65 26.89 -2.47
CA ALA A 289 0.30 27.45 -2.36
C ALA A 289 0.27 28.95 -2.69
N ASP A 290 1.24 29.72 -2.19
CA ASP A 290 1.34 31.15 -2.50
C ASP A 290 1.48 31.40 -4.01
N ASP A 291 2.34 30.62 -4.67
CA ASP A 291 2.54 30.71 -6.12
C ASP A 291 1.28 30.29 -6.88
N TYR A 292 0.59 29.23 -6.44
CA TYR A 292 -0.65 28.75 -7.03
C TYR A 292 -1.73 29.84 -7.05
N TRP A 293 -1.86 30.60 -5.96
CA TRP A 293 -2.88 31.64 -5.82
C TRP A 293 -2.47 33.02 -6.37
N SER A 294 -1.20 33.23 -6.71
CA SER A 294 -0.70 34.58 -7.07
C SER A 294 0.02 34.71 -8.41
N LYS A 295 0.57 33.62 -8.97
CA LYS A 295 1.36 33.65 -10.20
C LYS A 295 0.56 33.17 -11.42
N PRO A 296 0.81 33.74 -12.62
CA PRO A 296 0.17 33.28 -13.86
C PRO A 296 0.59 31.86 -14.23
N GLY A 297 -0.32 31.13 -14.89
CA GLY A 297 -0.10 29.73 -15.33
C GLY A 297 -0.38 28.68 -14.26
N TYR A 298 -0.79 29.10 -13.06
CA TYR A 298 -1.38 28.23 -12.05
C TYR A 298 -2.90 28.35 -12.08
N LEU A 299 -3.59 27.24 -11.86
CA LEU A 299 -5.05 27.20 -11.96
C LEU A 299 -5.75 28.15 -10.97
N GLY A 300 -5.11 28.50 -9.85
CA GLY A 300 -5.62 29.47 -8.88
C GLY A 300 -5.70 30.92 -9.40
N THR A 301 -5.04 31.27 -10.50
CA THR A 301 -5.12 32.61 -11.13
C THR A 301 -5.75 32.59 -12.52
N GLU A 302 -6.05 31.40 -13.06
CA GLU A 302 -6.67 31.25 -14.36
C GLU A 302 -8.16 31.55 -14.34
N ASN A 303 -8.64 32.14 -15.44
CA ASN A 303 -10.07 32.29 -15.72
C ASN A 303 -10.53 31.15 -16.63
N SER A 304 -10.89 30.02 -16.04
CA SER A 304 -11.31 28.81 -16.76
C SER A 304 -12.41 28.08 -15.99
N THR A 305 -13.23 27.29 -16.68
CA THR A 305 -14.27 26.48 -16.04
C THR A 305 -13.70 25.49 -15.02
N LEU A 306 -12.48 24.97 -15.24
CA LEU A 306 -11.81 24.10 -14.27
C LEU A 306 -11.38 24.88 -13.02
N SER A 307 -10.87 26.10 -13.19
CA SER A 307 -10.58 27.02 -12.08
C SER A 307 -11.84 27.31 -11.26
N ASP A 308 -12.98 27.59 -11.92
CA ASP A 308 -14.26 27.83 -11.23
C ASP A 308 -14.70 26.65 -10.35
N VAL A 309 -14.46 25.40 -10.80
CA VAL A 309 -14.81 24.19 -10.03
C VAL A 309 -13.99 24.14 -8.73
N LEU A 310 -12.69 24.39 -8.79
CA LEU A 310 -11.84 24.37 -7.59
C LEU A 310 -12.13 25.57 -6.66
N HIS A 311 -12.35 26.76 -7.22
CA HIS A 311 -12.70 27.96 -6.43
C HIS A 311 -14.02 27.81 -5.67
N ARG A 312 -15.01 27.08 -6.22
CA ARG A 312 -16.25 26.78 -5.49
C ARG A 312 -16.04 25.91 -4.26
N ASN A 313 -14.94 25.17 -4.18
CA ASN A 313 -14.56 24.32 -3.05
C ASN A 313 -13.55 25.01 -2.12
N PHE A 314 -13.16 26.25 -2.40
CA PHE A 314 -12.24 27.01 -1.58
C PHE A 314 -12.95 27.67 -0.39
N VAL A 315 -12.38 27.53 0.80
CA VAL A 315 -12.81 28.22 2.01
C VAL A 315 -11.65 28.93 2.67
N ASN A 316 -11.91 30.17 3.08
CA ASN A 316 -11.02 30.95 3.93
C ASN A 316 -11.87 31.95 4.72
N PHE A 317 -12.07 31.67 6.00
CA PHE A 317 -12.79 32.54 6.92
C PHE A 317 -12.37 32.29 8.37
N THR A 318 -12.82 33.14 9.27
CA THR A 318 -12.57 33.02 10.71
C THR A 318 -13.80 32.45 11.41
N ALA A 319 -13.58 31.47 12.29
CA ALA A 319 -14.58 30.91 13.20
C ALA A 319 -14.19 31.20 14.66
N THR A 320 -15.15 31.00 15.57
CA THR A 320 -14.94 31.20 17.01
C THR A 320 -14.91 29.84 17.72
N ILE A 321 -13.99 29.67 18.67
CA ILE A 321 -14.02 28.52 19.58
C ILE A 321 -15.14 28.74 20.59
N GLU A 322 -16.21 27.95 20.50
CA GLU A 322 -17.35 28.02 21.43
C GLU A 322 -17.07 27.25 22.72
N GLU A 323 -16.36 26.13 22.63
CA GLU A 323 -16.09 25.25 23.77
C GLU A 323 -14.76 24.52 23.59
N VAL A 324 -14.05 24.28 24.71
CA VAL A 324 -12.87 23.43 24.77
C VAL A 324 -13.01 22.50 25.97
N ILE A 325 -13.11 21.19 25.70
CA ILE A 325 -13.24 20.15 26.73
C ILE A 325 -11.94 19.35 26.78
N ALA A 326 -11.32 19.26 27.95
CA ALA A 326 -10.14 18.42 28.13
C ALA A 326 -10.50 16.93 28.08
N ILE A 327 -9.67 16.13 27.42
CA ILE A 327 -9.77 14.68 27.35
C ILE A 327 -8.63 14.10 28.20
N SER A 328 -8.96 13.29 29.21
CA SER A 328 -7.97 12.72 30.15
C SER A 328 -7.70 11.23 29.94
N ASP A 329 -8.59 10.53 29.24
CA ASP A 329 -8.63 9.07 29.18
C ASP A 329 -8.37 8.55 27.75
N ASP A 330 -7.60 9.31 26.95
CA ASP A 330 -7.25 8.98 25.58
C ASP A 330 -5.73 9.16 25.37
N ASP A 331 -5.10 8.19 24.72
CA ASP A 331 -3.65 8.19 24.53
C ASP A 331 -3.19 9.21 23.47
N ASP A 332 -4.07 9.65 22.56
CA ASP A 332 -3.70 10.46 21.40
C ASP A 332 -4.34 11.86 21.41
N PHE A 333 -5.52 12.02 22.01
CA PHE A 333 -6.27 13.28 22.02
C PHE A 333 -6.27 13.97 23.39
N VAL A 334 -6.14 15.30 23.39
CA VAL A 334 -6.05 16.12 24.61
C VAL A 334 -7.20 17.10 24.79
N PHE A 335 -7.85 17.52 23.70
CA PHE A 335 -8.99 18.42 23.74
C PHE A 335 -10.04 18.07 22.67
N ASN A 336 -11.31 18.24 23.02
CA ASN A 336 -12.40 18.36 22.06
C ASN A 336 -12.80 19.84 21.94
N ILE A 337 -12.75 20.40 20.73
CA ILE A 337 -12.93 21.83 20.46
C ILE A 337 -14.17 22.02 19.59
N THR A 338 -15.20 22.69 20.09
CA THR A 338 -16.42 23.01 19.33
C THR A 338 -16.27 24.38 18.67
N LEU A 339 -16.58 24.45 17.36
CA LEU A 339 -16.46 25.67 16.57
C LEU A 339 -17.82 26.28 16.21
N GLY A 340 -17.93 27.59 16.44
CA GLY A 340 -19.06 28.44 16.11
C GLY A 340 -18.80 29.34 14.90
N GLY A 341 -19.88 29.82 14.29
CA GLY A 341 -19.82 30.74 13.14
C GLY A 341 -19.42 30.07 11.81
N LEU A 342 -19.41 28.74 11.76
CA LEU A 342 -19.17 27.97 10.55
C LEU A 342 -20.41 27.92 9.65
N PRO A 343 -20.26 28.05 8.31
CA PRO A 343 -21.34 27.80 7.36
C PRO A 343 -21.96 26.41 7.56
N ASP A 344 -23.26 26.27 7.28
CA ASP A 344 -23.93 24.96 7.35
C ASP A 344 -23.36 23.96 6.35
N ALA A 345 -22.88 24.46 5.20
CA ALA A 345 -22.20 23.67 4.18
C ALA A 345 -20.76 23.28 4.54
N ILE A 346 -20.26 23.53 5.76
CA ILE A 346 -18.86 23.24 6.11
C ILE A 346 -18.47 21.76 5.87
N GLY A 347 -19.41 20.83 6.02
CA GLY A 347 -19.19 19.42 5.72
C GLY A 347 -19.11 19.05 4.24
N GLU A 348 -19.40 19.98 3.34
CA GLU A 348 -19.23 19.80 1.90
C GLU A 348 -17.79 20.10 1.44
N PHE A 349 -17.04 20.87 2.25
CA PHE A 349 -15.66 21.24 1.97
C PHE A 349 -14.68 20.24 2.57
N ASP A 350 -13.62 19.99 1.82
CA ASP A 350 -12.60 19.03 2.20
C ASP A 350 -11.24 19.71 2.43
N GLY A 351 -10.40 19.03 3.22
CA GLY A 351 -9.09 19.48 3.64
C GLY A 351 -9.02 20.82 4.37
N PRO A 352 -9.99 21.21 5.23
CA PRO A 352 -9.82 22.41 6.04
C PRO A 352 -8.68 22.20 7.04
N GLU A 353 -7.81 23.20 7.13
CA GLU A 353 -6.82 23.37 8.18
C GLU A 353 -7.28 24.45 9.14
N PHE A 354 -7.00 24.22 10.42
CA PHE A 354 -7.48 25.06 11.50
C PHE A 354 -6.29 25.76 12.15
N THR A 355 -6.16 27.06 11.95
CA THR A 355 -5.04 27.85 12.49
C THR A 355 -5.52 28.73 13.63
N LEU A 356 -5.02 28.50 14.84
CA LEU A 356 -5.31 29.34 16.00
C LEU A 356 -4.68 30.72 15.79
N LEU A 357 -5.50 31.77 15.93
CA LEU A 357 -5.05 33.16 15.79
C LEU A 357 -4.75 33.78 17.14
N ASP A 358 -3.90 34.81 17.16
CA ASP A 358 -3.65 35.63 18.33
C ASP A 358 -4.91 36.45 18.73
N THR A 359 -4.88 37.11 19.89
CA THR A 359 -6.06 37.84 20.39
C THR A 359 -6.45 39.01 19.51
N SER A 360 -5.48 39.61 18.79
CA SER A 360 -5.75 40.69 17.86
C SER A 360 -6.16 40.22 16.45
N CYS A 361 -6.16 38.91 16.20
CA CYS A 361 -6.38 38.29 14.90
C CYS A 361 -5.42 38.81 13.81
N SER A 362 -4.25 39.31 14.20
CA SER A 362 -3.23 39.86 13.30
C SER A 362 -2.06 38.91 13.07
N SER A 363 -1.93 37.86 13.89
CA SER A 363 -0.88 36.85 13.76
C SER A 363 -1.39 35.45 14.09
N GLU A 364 -0.67 34.46 13.57
CA GLU A 364 -0.96 33.05 13.79
C GLU A 364 -0.18 32.55 15.02
N ILE A 365 -0.85 31.75 15.86
CA ILE A 365 -0.18 31.00 16.93
C ILE A 365 0.32 29.67 16.41
N GLY A 366 -0.49 28.98 15.60
CA GLY A 366 -0.13 27.70 15.00
C GLY A 366 -1.34 26.91 14.53
N ILE A 367 -1.08 25.86 13.75
CA ILE A 367 -2.09 24.91 13.29
C ILE A 367 -2.52 24.03 14.48
N VAL A 368 -3.82 23.76 14.57
CA VAL A 368 -4.41 22.79 15.49
C VAL A 368 -4.47 21.45 14.77
N ALA A 369 -3.53 20.56 15.06
CA ALA A 369 -3.52 19.19 14.55
C ALA A 369 -4.59 18.36 15.25
N GLY A 370 -5.37 17.59 14.50
CA GLY A 370 -6.50 16.86 15.06
C GLY A 370 -7.36 16.16 14.01
N THR A 371 -8.39 15.49 14.51
CA THR A 371 -9.45 14.93 13.67
C THR A 371 -10.61 15.92 13.61
N TRP A 372 -11.02 16.28 12.40
CA TRP A 372 -12.16 17.17 12.14
C TRP A 372 -13.43 16.37 11.91
N ASP A 373 -14.50 16.70 12.66
CA ASP A 373 -15.85 16.21 12.42
C ASP A 373 -16.74 17.39 11.97
N PRO A 374 -17.12 17.44 10.67
CA PRO A 374 -17.97 18.50 10.16
C PRO A 374 -19.43 18.44 10.61
N VAL A 375 -19.91 17.28 11.08
CA VAL A 375 -21.31 17.09 11.52
C VAL A 375 -21.51 17.74 12.89
N THR A 376 -20.59 17.46 13.82
CA THR A 376 -20.59 18.05 15.15
C THR A 376 -19.86 19.39 15.22
N LYS A 377 -19.16 19.77 14.14
CA LYS A 377 -18.32 20.97 14.05
C LYS A 377 -17.21 20.98 15.12
N THR A 378 -16.61 19.82 15.36
CA THR A 378 -15.62 19.62 16.43
C THR A 378 -14.25 19.18 15.91
N ILE A 379 -13.20 19.62 16.58
CA ILE A 379 -11.83 19.13 16.40
C ILE A 379 -11.41 18.34 17.64
N MET A 380 -11.06 17.08 17.45
CA MET A 380 -10.31 16.31 18.45
C MET A 380 -8.82 16.59 18.27
N ALA A 381 -8.27 17.48 19.10
CA ALA A 381 -6.88 17.92 19.00
C ALA A 381 -5.92 16.88 19.59
N THR A 382 -4.85 16.56 18.87
CA THR A 382 -3.85 15.57 19.31
C THR A 382 -2.86 16.14 20.33
N LYS A 383 -2.21 15.26 21.10
CA LYS A 383 -1.13 15.61 22.04
C LYS A 383 0.10 16.23 21.37
N ASP A 384 0.32 15.98 20.09
CA ASP A 384 1.50 16.43 19.33
C ASP A 384 1.45 17.92 18.97
N ASN A 385 0.33 18.60 19.25
CA ASN A 385 0.25 20.05 19.12
C ASN A 385 1.29 20.75 20.01
N SER A 386 1.83 21.85 19.51
CA SER A 386 2.80 22.64 20.29
C SER A 386 2.19 23.16 21.60
N ALA A 387 3.01 23.26 22.64
CA ALA A 387 2.60 23.85 23.92
C ALA A 387 2.05 25.28 23.78
N ALA A 388 2.49 26.03 22.76
CA ALA A 388 1.99 27.36 22.45
C ALA A 388 0.54 27.36 21.93
N VAL A 389 0.18 26.34 21.14
CA VAL A 389 -1.20 26.11 20.68
C VAL A 389 -2.05 25.63 21.85
N LEU A 390 -1.66 24.51 22.49
CA LEU A 390 -2.43 23.89 23.57
C LEU A 390 -2.68 24.85 24.74
N GLY A 391 -1.67 25.62 25.15
CA GLY A 391 -1.79 26.59 26.24
C GLY A 391 -2.66 27.81 25.93
N LYS A 392 -3.10 27.99 24.68
CA LYS A 392 -3.92 29.12 24.22
C LYS A 392 -5.28 28.70 23.64
N LEU A 393 -5.61 27.42 23.68
CA LEU A 393 -6.96 26.93 23.37
C LEU A 393 -7.90 27.32 24.51
N ASN A 394 -8.79 28.27 24.26
CA ASN A 394 -9.87 28.65 25.17
C ASN A 394 -11.07 29.17 24.38
N GLN A 395 -12.20 29.27 25.06
CA GLN A 395 -13.44 29.84 24.53
C GLN A 395 -13.23 31.28 24.04
N ASP A 396 -14.01 31.69 23.03
CA ASP A 396 -14.03 33.00 22.36
C ASP A 396 -12.77 33.32 21.53
N ARG A 397 -11.78 32.42 21.48
CA ARG A 397 -10.64 32.55 20.55
C ARG A 397 -11.09 32.43 19.11
N GLN A 398 -10.38 33.14 18.25
CA GLN A 398 -10.60 33.06 16.81
C GLN A 398 -9.69 32.00 16.19
N ILE A 399 -10.24 31.23 15.25
CA ILE A 399 -9.54 30.21 14.48
C ILE A 399 -9.78 30.48 13.00
N ARG A 400 -8.71 30.51 12.20
CA ARG A 400 -8.84 30.57 10.74
C ARG A 400 -9.10 29.16 10.22
N VAL A 401 -10.14 29.03 9.42
CA VAL A 401 -10.47 27.82 8.66
C VAL A 401 -10.10 28.10 7.21
N ASP A 402 -9.11 27.37 6.70
CA ASP A 402 -8.54 27.56 5.36
C ASP A 402 -8.26 26.21 4.70
N ASN A 403 -8.58 26.06 3.42
CA ASN A 403 -8.16 24.88 2.64
C ASN A 403 -7.32 25.23 1.41
N SER A 404 -6.67 26.41 1.41
CA SER A 404 -5.89 26.93 0.28
C SER A 404 -4.84 25.93 -0.23
N TRP A 405 -4.14 25.28 0.69
CA TRP A 405 -3.14 24.26 0.39
C TRP A 405 -3.76 23.00 -0.20
N PHE A 406 -4.87 22.53 0.36
CA PHE A 406 -5.55 21.35 -0.14
C PHE A 406 -6.06 21.57 -1.56
N ILE A 407 -6.65 22.74 -1.85
CA ILE A 407 -7.09 23.09 -3.21
C ILE A 407 -5.89 23.17 -4.18
N ALA A 408 -4.81 23.86 -3.80
CA ALA A 408 -3.61 23.96 -4.63
C ALA A 408 -3.04 22.57 -4.98
N MET A 409 -3.07 21.61 -4.05
CA MET A 409 -2.55 20.27 -4.25
C MET A 409 -3.23 19.47 -5.36
N HIS A 410 -4.48 19.78 -5.73
CA HIS A 410 -5.19 19.04 -6.78
C HIS A 410 -4.46 19.08 -8.13
N THR A 411 -3.66 20.12 -8.39
CA THR A 411 -2.92 20.25 -9.66
C THR A 411 -1.42 20.11 -9.52
N TYR A 412 -0.92 19.68 -8.36
CA TYR A 412 0.52 19.66 -8.08
C TYR A 412 1.31 18.80 -9.08
N HIS A 413 0.73 17.70 -9.55
CA HIS A 413 1.33 16.81 -10.57
C HIS A 413 1.67 17.53 -11.88
N ARG A 414 0.93 18.58 -12.26
CA ARG A 414 1.20 19.39 -13.46
C ARG A 414 2.50 20.21 -13.35
N HIS A 415 2.97 20.45 -12.13
CA HIS A 415 4.11 21.30 -11.82
C HIS A 415 5.35 20.49 -11.36
N GLN A 416 5.28 19.17 -11.51
CA GLN A 416 6.26 18.20 -11.02
C GLN A 416 6.72 17.26 -12.15
N ILE A 417 6.88 17.79 -13.37
CA ILE A 417 7.37 16.98 -14.50
C ILE A 417 8.76 16.45 -14.12
N PRO A 418 8.97 15.11 -14.16
CA PRO A 418 10.23 14.51 -13.75
C PRO A 418 11.39 14.93 -14.66
N THR A 419 12.54 15.22 -14.07
CA THR A 419 13.75 15.55 -14.84
C THR A 419 14.45 14.32 -15.43
N ARG A 420 14.22 13.15 -14.85
CA ARG A 420 14.72 11.87 -15.38
C ARG A 420 13.76 11.36 -16.47
N PRO A 421 14.26 10.86 -17.62
CA PRO A 421 13.40 10.38 -18.69
C PRO A 421 12.70 9.05 -18.36
N GLY A 422 11.65 8.76 -19.12
CA GLY A 422 10.96 7.47 -19.13
C GLY A 422 9.65 7.43 -18.34
N PHE A 423 9.31 8.48 -17.59
CA PHE A 423 8.01 8.62 -16.93
C PHE A 423 6.94 9.09 -17.92
N TYR A 424 6.60 8.24 -18.88
CA TYR A 424 5.78 8.59 -20.05
C TYR A 424 4.38 9.13 -19.72
N GLY A 425 3.84 8.85 -18.53
CA GLY A 425 2.57 9.44 -18.09
C GLY A 425 2.59 10.97 -17.95
N PHE A 426 3.78 11.57 -17.85
CA PHE A 426 3.97 13.02 -17.78
C PHE A 426 4.19 13.67 -19.15
N ASP A 427 4.35 12.89 -20.23
CA ASP A 427 4.57 13.43 -21.58
C ASP A 427 3.39 14.30 -22.05
N GLN A 428 2.18 14.05 -21.53
CA GLN A 428 0.98 14.86 -21.78
C GLN A 428 1.10 16.32 -21.31
N PHE A 429 2.03 16.61 -20.38
CA PHE A 429 2.28 17.95 -19.86
C PHE A 429 3.37 18.70 -20.62
N MET A 430 3.85 18.14 -21.73
CA MET A 430 4.81 18.76 -22.63
C MET A 430 4.12 19.29 -23.89
N GLY A 431 4.45 20.51 -24.29
CA GLY A 431 4.01 21.11 -25.55
C GLY A 431 4.69 20.48 -26.77
N PRO A 432 4.18 20.75 -28.00
CA PRO A 432 4.78 20.24 -29.23
C PRO A 432 6.22 20.69 -29.49
N ASP A 433 6.66 21.77 -28.84
CA ASP A 433 8.01 22.32 -28.86
C ASP A 433 8.94 21.72 -27.78
N GLY A 434 8.43 20.78 -26.97
CA GLY A 434 9.16 20.16 -25.86
C GLY A 434 9.27 21.05 -24.62
N VAL A 435 8.46 22.11 -24.52
CA VAL A 435 8.40 22.98 -23.33
C VAL A 435 7.21 22.55 -22.44
N PRO A 436 7.34 22.52 -21.10
CA PRO A 436 6.22 22.26 -20.20
C PRO A 436 5.02 23.20 -20.45
N LEU A 437 3.81 22.63 -20.44
CA LEU A 437 2.55 23.38 -20.59
C LEU A 437 2.26 24.28 -19.38
N TYR A 438 2.79 23.92 -18.21
CA TYR A 438 2.55 24.60 -16.93
C TYR A 438 3.87 25.03 -16.27
N PRO A 439 3.87 26.07 -15.41
CA PRO A 439 5.04 26.43 -14.61
C PRO A 439 5.56 25.25 -13.81
N GLN A 440 6.87 25.00 -13.81
CA GLN A 440 7.47 23.89 -13.07
C GLN A 440 8.10 24.36 -11.77
N ARG A 441 8.05 23.52 -10.73
CA ARG A 441 8.72 23.79 -9.44
C ARG A 441 10.20 23.44 -9.54
N ALA A 442 11.01 24.14 -8.74
CA ALA A 442 12.46 23.86 -8.66
C ALA A 442 12.77 22.54 -7.92
N VAL A 443 11.90 22.16 -6.98
CA VAL A 443 12.02 20.92 -6.19
C VAL A 443 11.12 19.82 -6.77
N GLN A 444 11.61 18.59 -6.73
CA GLN A 444 10.89 17.38 -7.14
C GLN A 444 10.42 16.66 -5.89
N ALA A 445 9.29 17.09 -5.32
CA ALA A 445 8.85 16.66 -4.00
C ALA A 445 8.61 15.15 -3.93
N ALA A 446 8.04 14.55 -4.98
CA ALA A 446 7.84 13.11 -5.03
C ALA A 446 9.14 12.32 -5.01
N ALA A 447 10.20 12.83 -5.65
CA ALA A 447 11.50 12.22 -5.63
C ALA A 447 12.17 12.31 -4.25
N GLU A 448 12.01 13.42 -3.52
CA GLU A 448 12.52 13.56 -2.15
C GLU A 448 11.79 12.63 -1.17
N VAL A 449 10.46 12.49 -1.30
CA VAL A 449 9.68 11.52 -0.51
C VAL A 449 10.16 10.09 -0.78
N ALA A 450 10.26 9.70 -2.06
CA ALA A 450 10.74 8.38 -2.45
C ALA A 450 12.17 8.10 -1.94
N LYS A 451 13.07 9.09 -2.06
CA LYS A 451 14.44 9.01 -1.58
C LYS A 451 14.48 8.80 -0.07
N GLY A 452 13.66 9.50 0.71
CA GLY A 452 13.53 9.29 2.15
C GLY A 452 13.06 7.86 2.47
N ALA A 453 11.94 7.44 1.86
CA ALA A 453 11.32 6.14 2.13
C ALA A 453 12.21 4.95 1.74
N CYS A 454 13.00 5.04 0.66
CA CYS A 454 13.89 3.96 0.23
C CYS A 454 15.30 4.01 0.82
N GLY A 455 15.57 4.89 1.80
CA GLY A 455 16.88 4.98 2.45
C GLY A 455 17.98 5.55 1.55
N GLY A 456 17.62 6.47 0.64
CA GLY A 456 18.56 7.17 -0.25
C GLY A 456 18.76 6.52 -1.62
N CYS A 457 18.04 5.44 -1.93
CA CYS A 457 18.11 4.79 -3.24
C CYS A 457 17.69 5.73 -4.39
N THR A 458 18.04 5.37 -5.63
CA THR A 458 17.73 6.19 -6.82
C THR A 458 16.83 5.48 -7.82
N HIS A 459 16.38 4.25 -7.52
CA HIS A 459 15.66 3.38 -8.47
C HIS A 459 16.49 3.21 -9.76
N SER A 460 17.77 2.89 -9.58
CA SER A 460 18.75 2.69 -10.64
C SER A 460 18.54 1.36 -11.39
N GLY A 461 17.87 0.40 -10.76
CA GLY A 461 17.77 -0.98 -11.21
C GLY A 461 19.04 -1.79 -11.00
N ASN A 462 20.04 -1.26 -10.27
CA ASN A 462 21.29 -1.97 -9.93
C ASN A 462 21.07 -2.93 -8.76
N ILE A 463 20.28 -3.97 -9.00
CA ILE A 463 19.91 -4.94 -7.97
C ILE A 463 21.04 -5.95 -7.70
N THR A 464 21.13 -6.41 -6.45
CA THR A 464 22.18 -7.32 -5.97
C THR A 464 21.73 -8.78 -5.82
N GLY A 465 20.47 -9.07 -6.14
CA GLY A 465 19.87 -10.40 -6.08
C GLY A 465 18.65 -10.51 -7.00
N LYS A 466 18.01 -11.68 -7.02
CA LYS A 466 16.87 -11.94 -7.92
C LYS A 466 15.60 -11.26 -7.41
N MET A 467 14.70 -10.87 -8.31
CA MET A 467 13.41 -10.29 -7.95
C MET A 467 12.24 -10.90 -8.70
N ILE A 468 11.10 -10.99 -8.01
CA ILE A 468 9.79 -11.17 -8.62
C ILE A 468 8.93 -9.97 -8.19
N ILE A 469 8.65 -9.07 -9.12
CA ILE A 469 7.80 -7.89 -8.88
C ILE A 469 6.34 -8.32 -9.01
N VAL A 470 5.49 -7.95 -8.06
CA VAL A 470 4.04 -8.21 -8.09
C VAL A 470 3.31 -6.87 -8.13
N ASP A 471 2.42 -6.67 -9.10
CA ASP A 471 1.70 -5.40 -9.25
C ASP A 471 0.23 -5.64 -9.66
N ASN A 472 -0.63 -4.64 -9.45
CA ASN A 472 -2.08 -4.80 -9.45
C ASN A 472 -2.73 -3.79 -10.38
N LEU A 473 -3.65 -4.23 -11.25
CA LEU A 473 -4.18 -3.37 -12.31
C LEU A 473 -5.26 -2.38 -11.88
N LEU A 474 -5.89 -2.58 -10.72
CA LEU A 474 -6.84 -1.62 -10.14
C LEU A 474 -6.19 -0.75 -9.06
N ASP A 475 -4.86 -0.68 -9.05
CA ASP A 475 -4.15 0.17 -8.11
C ASP A 475 -4.16 1.65 -8.56
N SER A 476 -4.88 2.48 -7.82
CA SER A 476 -4.92 3.94 -8.04
C SER A 476 -4.01 4.71 -7.07
N ASP A 477 -3.36 4.05 -6.11
CA ASP A 477 -2.42 4.64 -5.15
C ASP A 477 -0.97 4.50 -5.66
N ALA A 478 -0.65 3.40 -6.34
CA ALA A 478 0.57 3.15 -7.10
C ALA A 478 0.23 2.65 -8.51
N PHE A 479 0.23 3.55 -9.49
CA PHE A 479 -0.23 3.23 -10.84
C PHE A 479 0.50 2.03 -11.47
N PRO A 480 -0.20 1.13 -12.18
CA PRO A 480 0.38 -0.15 -12.63
C PRO A 480 1.62 -0.01 -13.52
N TRP A 481 1.72 1.11 -14.25
CA TRP A 481 2.85 1.39 -15.13
C TRP A 481 4.16 1.69 -14.37
N HIS A 482 4.09 1.96 -13.06
CA HIS A 482 5.25 2.16 -12.22
C HIS A 482 6.16 0.93 -12.15
N ALA A 483 5.57 -0.27 -12.05
CA ALA A 483 6.34 -1.51 -12.11
C ALA A 483 7.00 -1.72 -13.48
N ASP A 484 6.32 -1.38 -14.58
CA ASP A 484 6.91 -1.40 -15.93
C ASP A 484 8.09 -0.43 -16.03
N TRP A 485 7.93 0.80 -15.51
CA TRP A 485 9.00 1.79 -15.48
C TRP A 485 10.21 1.27 -14.70
N TYR A 486 10.03 0.74 -13.48
CA TYR A 486 11.13 0.24 -12.66
C TYR A 486 11.78 -0.99 -13.29
N LYS A 487 10.99 -1.94 -13.80
CA LYS A 487 11.48 -3.08 -14.61
C LYS A 487 12.36 -2.59 -15.76
N SER A 488 11.97 -1.51 -16.46
CA SER A 488 12.79 -0.95 -17.54
C SER A 488 14.14 -0.41 -17.06
N GLN A 489 14.22 0.13 -15.83
CA GLN A 489 15.50 0.55 -15.23
C GLN A 489 16.39 -0.68 -14.98
N VAL A 490 15.83 -1.72 -14.37
CA VAL A 490 16.56 -2.97 -14.11
C VAL A 490 17.02 -3.62 -15.42
N GLN A 491 16.17 -3.64 -16.45
CA GLN A 491 16.52 -4.19 -17.76
C GLN A 491 17.67 -3.42 -18.42
N ARG A 492 17.66 -2.08 -18.35
CA ARG A 492 18.77 -1.25 -18.86
C ARG A 492 20.08 -1.54 -18.12
N THR A 493 20.00 -1.75 -16.81
CA THR A 493 21.18 -1.98 -15.96
C THR A 493 21.75 -3.39 -16.09
N LEU A 494 20.91 -4.42 -16.14
CA LEU A 494 21.34 -5.82 -16.22
C LEU A 494 21.63 -6.32 -17.64
N GLY A 495 21.08 -5.67 -18.68
CA GLY A 495 21.23 -6.09 -20.06
C GLY A 495 20.78 -7.54 -20.29
N SER A 496 21.66 -8.37 -20.86
CA SER A 496 21.36 -9.78 -21.16
C SER A 496 21.09 -10.65 -19.93
N SER A 497 21.47 -10.20 -18.74
CA SER A 497 21.23 -10.94 -17.49
C SER A 497 19.83 -10.71 -16.92
N PHE A 498 19.03 -9.81 -17.51
CA PHE A 498 17.71 -9.43 -17.00
C PHE A 498 16.76 -10.62 -16.83
N ASP A 499 16.56 -11.43 -17.87
CA ASP A 499 15.62 -12.57 -17.84
C ASP A 499 16.05 -13.67 -16.86
N GLY A 500 17.32 -13.70 -16.47
CA GLY A 500 17.86 -14.60 -15.45
C GLY A 500 17.69 -14.10 -14.02
N ASN A 501 17.20 -12.87 -13.81
CA ASN A 501 17.17 -12.23 -12.50
C ASN A 501 15.83 -11.58 -12.13
N VAL A 502 14.96 -11.27 -13.10
CA VAL A 502 13.70 -10.56 -12.83
C VAL A 502 12.49 -11.25 -13.43
N ARG A 503 11.38 -11.24 -12.68
CA ARG A 503 10.01 -11.43 -13.19
C ARG A 503 9.13 -10.24 -12.81
N LEU A 504 8.12 -9.95 -13.62
CA LEU A 504 7.05 -9.01 -13.30
C LEU A 504 5.71 -9.72 -13.51
N TRP A 505 4.90 -9.82 -12.47
CA TRP A 505 3.57 -10.41 -12.50
C TRP A 505 2.52 -9.35 -12.18
N TYR A 506 1.56 -9.21 -13.09
CA TYR A 506 0.39 -8.36 -12.91
C TYR A 506 -0.84 -9.16 -12.48
N ASN A 507 -1.66 -8.55 -11.64
CA ASN A 507 -2.95 -9.07 -11.19
C ASN A 507 -4.09 -8.21 -11.72
N GLU A 508 -4.99 -8.81 -12.48
CA GLU A 508 -6.31 -8.21 -12.74
C GLU A 508 -7.19 -8.29 -11.49
N ARG A 509 -8.15 -7.36 -11.39
CA ARG A 509 -9.13 -7.34 -10.29
C ARG A 509 -8.49 -7.29 -8.89
N ALA A 510 -7.31 -6.73 -8.73
CA ALA A 510 -6.69 -6.48 -7.42
C ALA A 510 -6.38 -4.99 -7.27
N ASP A 511 -6.57 -4.45 -6.07
CA ASP A 511 -6.35 -3.04 -5.74
C ASP A 511 -5.03 -2.84 -4.96
N HIS A 512 -4.84 -1.69 -4.33
CA HIS A 512 -3.63 -1.36 -3.58
C HIS A 512 -3.46 -2.14 -2.26
N PHE A 513 -4.56 -2.54 -1.63
CA PHE A 513 -4.61 -2.79 -0.19
C PHE A 513 -4.23 -4.23 0.18
N PHE A 514 -3.57 -4.41 1.32
CA PHE A 514 -3.12 -5.74 1.80
C PHE A 514 -4.14 -6.39 2.73
N GLU A 515 -5.15 -5.62 3.12
CA GLU A 515 -6.24 -6.02 4.00
C GLU A 515 -7.21 -6.97 3.29
N PRO A 516 -7.95 -7.79 4.05
CA PRO A 516 -9.03 -8.59 3.49
C PRO A 516 -10.01 -7.70 2.70
N VAL A 517 -10.40 -8.17 1.52
CA VAL A 517 -11.34 -7.45 0.64
C VAL A 517 -12.62 -7.11 1.40
N ALA A 518 -12.91 -5.80 1.45
CA ALA A 518 -14.11 -5.27 2.08
C ALA A 518 -15.38 -5.88 1.47
N GLU A 519 -16.41 -6.10 2.27
CA GLU A 519 -17.64 -6.78 1.85
C GLU A 519 -18.28 -6.13 0.61
N ASN A 520 -18.24 -4.79 0.53
CA ASN A 520 -18.82 -4.03 -0.57
C ASN A 520 -18.02 -4.11 -1.89
N LEU A 521 -16.81 -4.68 -1.90
CA LEU A 521 -15.95 -4.81 -3.08
C LEU A 521 -15.73 -6.26 -3.51
N ARG A 522 -16.35 -7.24 -2.83
CA ARG A 522 -16.12 -8.68 -3.10
C ARG A 522 -16.57 -9.12 -4.50
N ASP A 523 -17.45 -8.42 -5.18
CA ASP A 523 -17.84 -8.68 -6.57
C ASP A 523 -16.94 -7.98 -7.60
N PHE A 524 -16.05 -7.09 -7.15
CA PHE A 524 -15.23 -6.23 -7.99
C PHE A 524 -13.72 -6.56 -7.92
N ILE A 525 -13.20 -6.85 -6.73
CA ILE A 525 -11.77 -7.17 -6.51
C ILE A 525 -11.56 -8.52 -5.80
N VAL A 526 -10.34 -9.04 -5.91
CA VAL A 526 -9.83 -10.26 -5.29
C VAL A 526 -8.67 -9.96 -4.34
N ASP A 527 -8.61 -10.76 -3.28
CA ASP A 527 -7.46 -10.79 -2.37
C ASP A 527 -6.26 -11.43 -3.09
N TYR A 528 -5.18 -10.65 -3.20
CA TYR A 528 -3.95 -11.03 -3.89
C TYR A 528 -2.84 -11.52 -2.93
N THR A 529 -3.16 -11.82 -1.66
CA THR A 529 -2.18 -12.35 -0.68
C THR A 529 -1.46 -13.57 -1.20
N GLY A 530 -2.20 -14.50 -1.81
CA GLY A 530 -1.61 -15.70 -2.40
C GLY A 530 -0.67 -15.42 -3.57
N MET A 531 -0.74 -14.25 -4.21
CA MET A 531 0.16 -13.85 -5.30
C MET A 531 1.58 -13.62 -4.79
N TYR A 532 1.75 -12.80 -3.76
CA TYR A 532 3.09 -12.54 -3.21
C TYR A 532 3.61 -13.73 -2.39
N GLU A 533 2.73 -14.54 -1.77
CA GLU A 533 3.13 -15.80 -1.15
C GLU A 533 3.68 -16.80 -2.20
N HIS A 534 3.02 -16.90 -3.36
CA HIS A 534 3.50 -17.69 -4.47
C HIS A 534 4.82 -17.13 -5.05
N ALA A 535 4.94 -15.80 -5.14
CA ALA A 535 6.18 -15.14 -5.55
C ALA A 535 7.35 -15.46 -4.62
N MET A 536 7.15 -15.37 -3.30
CA MET A 536 8.18 -15.68 -2.30
C MET A 536 8.65 -17.14 -2.41
N ARG A 537 7.73 -18.10 -2.55
CA ARG A 537 8.10 -19.52 -2.75
C ARG A 537 8.80 -19.78 -4.08
N SER A 538 8.39 -19.07 -5.13
CA SER A 538 9.00 -19.22 -6.45
C SER A 538 10.37 -18.59 -6.51
N LEU A 539 10.55 -17.45 -5.84
CA LEU A 539 11.83 -16.78 -5.69
C LEU A 539 12.81 -17.62 -4.86
N SER A 540 12.36 -18.21 -3.75
CA SER A 540 13.23 -19.07 -2.94
C SER A 540 13.71 -20.29 -3.70
N ALA A 541 12.82 -20.99 -4.41
CA ALA A 541 13.19 -22.11 -5.27
C ALA A 541 14.12 -21.69 -6.43
N TRP A 542 13.99 -20.45 -6.93
CA TRP A 542 14.85 -19.95 -8.00
C TRP A 542 16.25 -19.60 -7.54
N VAL A 543 16.37 -19.00 -6.35
CA VAL A 543 17.65 -18.64 -5.73
C VAL A 543 18.39 -19.89 -5.25
N GLU A 544 17.69 -20.80 -4.56
CA GLU A 544 18.30 -21.93 -3.85
C GLU A 544 18.59 -23.11 -4.80
N ASP A 545 17.62 -23.44 -5.64
CA ASP A 545 17.64 -24.68 -6.43
C ASP A 545 17.74 -24.43 -7.95
N GLY A 546 17.77 -23.16 -8.37
CA GLY A 546 17.78 -22.79 -9.79
C GLY A 546 16.48 -23.10 -10.54
N ILE A 547 15.39 -23.42 -9.83
CA ILE A 547 14.08 -23.71 -10.41
C ILE A 547 13.46 -22.41 -10.91
N GLN A 548 13.32 -22.27 -12.22
CA GLN A 548 12.80 -21.03 -12.78
C GLN A 548 11.35 -20.77 -12.37
N PRO A 549 11.00 -19.54 -11.95
CA PRO A 549 9.63 -19.14 -11.71
C PRO A 549 8.89 -19.01 -13.06
N PRO A 550 7.54 -19.07 -13.05
CA PRO A 550 6.73 -18.73 -14.21
C PRO A 550 7.17 -17.43 -14.89
N ALA A 551 7.04 -17.37 -16.21
CA ALA A 551 7.43 -16.21 -16.99
C ALA A 551 6.68 -14.94 -16.52
N SER A 552 7.28 -13.77 -16.78
CA SER A 552 6.61 -12.49 -16.52
C SER A 552 5.28 -12.44 -17.25
N THR A 553 4.29 -11.75 -16.66
CA THR A 553 3.02 -11.49 -17.33
C THR A 553 3.29 -10.77 -18.64
N SER A 554 2.62 -11.20 -19.71
CA SER A 554 2.67 -10.56 -21.02
C SER A 554 1.68 -9.39 -21.06
N TYR A 555 2.19 -8.21 -21.37
CA TYR A 555 1.43 -6.98 -21.43
C TYR A 555 2.00 -6.03 -22.48
N ARG A 556 1.19 -5.02 -22.86
CA ARG A 556 1.65 -3.82 -23.54
C ARG A 556 1.25 -2.59 -22.74
N ILE A 557 2.02 -1.52 -22.90
CA ILE A 557 1.64 -0.19 -22.42
C ILE A 557 0.91 0.53 -23.55
N GLN A 558 -0.24 1.10 -23.24
CA GLN A 558 -0.99 1.96 -24.14
C GLN A 558 -1.55 3.13 -23.32
N ASP A 559 -1.19 4.37 -23.67
CA ASP A 559 -1.69 5.58 -22.98
C ASP A 559 -1.51 5.53 -21.44
N SER A 560 -0.34 5.04 -21.01
CA SER A 560 0.01 4.80 -19.60
C SER A 560 -0.84 3.75 -18.86
N GLN A 561 -1.59 2.94 -19.59
CA GLN A 561 -2.35 1.81 -19.07
C GLN A 561 -1.64 0.50 -19.42
N VAL A 562 -1.64 -0.45 -18.47
CA VAL A 562 -1.12 -1.80 -18.66
C VAL A 562 -2.23 -2.69 -19.22
N ILE A 563 -2.05 -3.18 -20.46
CA ILE A 563 -3.03 -4.02 -21.14
C ILE A 563 -2.48 -5.45 -21.24
N LEU A 564 -3.12 -6.40 -20.55
CA LEU A 564 -2.71 -7.80 -20.54
C LEU A 564 -3.15 -8.53 -21.81
N SER A 565 -2.46 -9.64 -22.15
CA SER A 565 -3.00 -10.59 -23.12
C SER A 565 -4.24 -11.31 -22.58
N GLY A 566 -5.25 -11.55 -23.42
CA GLY A 566 -6.53 -12.14 -23.00
C GLY A 566 -6.54 -13.66 -22.84
N LYS A 567 -5.55 -14.39 -23.38
CA LYS A 567 -5.49 -15.86 -23.34
C LYS A 567 -4.45 -16.35 -22.36
N ALA A 568 -4.73 -17.45 -21.65
CA ALA A 568 -3.85 -17.96 -20.59
C ALA A 568 -2.45 -18.34 -21.07
N ASP A 569 -2.36 -19.05 -22.19
CA ASP A 569 -1.07 -19.47 -22.77
C ASP A 569 -0.23 -18.27 -23.25
N GLU A 570 -0.86 -17.12 -23.52
CA GLU A 570 -0.20 -15.89 -23.96
C GLU A 570 0.02 -14.90 -22.81
N ARG A 571 -0.77 -14.97 -21.72
CA ARG A 571 -0.69 -14.05 -20.57
C ARG A 571 0.48 -14.38 -19.66
N HIS A 572 0.84 -15.65 -19.50
CA HIS A 572 1.85 -16.09 -18.53
C HIS A 572 1.51 -15.59 -17.10
N GLY A 573 2.51 -15.29 -16.26
CA GLY A 573 2.28 -14.97 -14.86
C GLY A 573 1.71 -16.16 -14.09
N ILE A 574 0.96 -15.88 -13.01
CA ILE A 574 0.42 -16.94 -12.14
C ILE A 574 -1.07 -16.78 -11.78
N GLN A 575 -1.72 -15.72 -12.25
CA GLN A 575 -3.14 -15.51 -12.00
C GLN A 575 -3.98 -16.41 -12.92
N PRO A 576 -4.95 -17.19 -12.40
CA PRO A 576 -5.88 -17.93 -13.25
C PRO A 576 -6.71 -16.98 -14.12
N ILE A 577 -6.95 -17.34 -15.37
CA ILE A 577 -7.82 -16.59 -16.28
C ILE A 577 -9.17 -17.27 -16.36
N VAL A 578 -10.23 -16.47 -16.36
CA VAL A 578 -11.60 -16.95 -16.44
C VAL A 578 -12.30 -16.33 -17.64
N GLU A 579 -12.81 -17.17 -18.52
CA GLU A 579 -13.74 -16.81 -19.57
C GLU A 579 -15.14 -17.23 -19.12
N LEU A 580 -16.06 -16.27 -18.97
CA LEU A 580 -17.45 -16.52 -18.64
C LEU A 580 -18.34 -16.09 -19.80
N SER A 581 -19.26 -16.96 -20.20
CA SER A 581 -20.26 -16.68 -21.22
C SER A 581 -21.62 -17.24 -20.81
N MET A 582 -22.68 -16.72 -21.41
CA MET A 582 -24.03 -17.27 -21.29
C MET A 582 -24.59 -17.57 -22.68
N ASN A 583 -25.59 -18.43 -22.77
CA ASN A 583 -26.26 -18.75 -24.02
C ASN A 583 -26.82 -17.49 -24.71
N SER A 584 -26.39 -17.23 -25.94
CA SER A 584 -26.72 -16.01 -26.70
C SER A 584 -28.21 -15.88 -27.04
N SER A 585 -29.00 -16.94 -26.92
CA SER A 585 -30.46 -16.91 -27.08
C SER A 585 -31.18 -16.17 -25.93
N VAL A 586 -30.46 -15.77 -24.87
CA VAL A 586 -31.01 -15.21 -23.64
C VAL A 586 -30.30 -13.90 -23.22
N THR A 587 -29.49 -13.31 -24.10
CA THR A 587 -28.92 -11.96 -23.87
C THR A 587 -30.02 -10.90 -23.92
N GLY A 588 -30.31 -10.25 -22.78
CA GLY A 588 -31.29 -9.15 -22.68
C GLY A 588 -32.31 -9.37 -21.56
N ASN A 589 -33.58 -9.00 -21.79
CA ASN A 589 -34.65 -9.21 -20.82
C ASN A 589 -35.07 -10.69 -20.78
N ILE A 590 -34.63 -11.39 -19.75
CA ILE A 590 -34.93 -12.82 -19.53
C ILE A 590 -36.28 -12.95 -18.81
N GLN A 591 -37.17 -13.81 -19.32
CA GLN A 591 -38.43 -14.10 -18.62
C GLN A 591 -38.13 -14.77 -17.27
N ARG A 592 -38.79 -14.31 -16.21
CA ARG A 592 -38.69 -14.89 -14.86
C ARG A 592 -38.86 -16.42 -14.91
N GLY A 593 -37.98 -17.14 -14.21
CA GLY A 593 -37.98 -18.61 -14.15
C GLY A 593 -37.39 -19.29 -15.40
N THR A 594 -36.92 -18.52 -16.39
CA THR A 594 -36.15 -19.10 -17.50
C THR A 594 -34.78 -19.50 -16.99
N GLU A 595 -34.39 -20.72 -17.30
CA GLU A 595 -33.06 -21.25 -16.99
C GLU A 595 -32.02 -20.60 -17.91
N VAL A 596 -31.04 -19.92 -17.30
CA VAL A 596 -29.88 -19.34 -17.97
C VAL A 596 -28.73 -20.30 -17.82
N SER A 597 -28.08 -20.65 -18.93
CA SER A 597 -26.93 -21.55 -18.93
C SER A 597 -25.64 -20.75 -19.09
N PHE A 598 -24.81 -20.79 -18.05
CA PHE A 598 -23.49 -20.18 -17.99
C PHE A 598 -22.43 -21.21 -18.36
N THR A 599 -21.51 -20.84 -19.25
CA THR A 599 -20.33 -21.62 -19.59
C THR A 599 -19.10 -20.86 -19.12
N MET A 600 -18.35 -21.48 -18.22
CA MET A 600 -17.10 -20.96 -17.67
C MET A 600 -15.94 -21.85 -18.11
N ARG A 601 -14.87 -21.22 -18.60
CA ARG A 601 -13.57 -21.84 -18.81
C ARG A 601 -12.55 -21.12 -17.96
N ALA A 602 -11.90 -21.85 -17.07
CA ALA A 602 -10.85 -21.34 -16.21
C ALA A 602 -9.52 -22.03 -16.53
N VAL A 603 -8.44 -21.25 -16.64
CA VAL A 603 -7.11 -21.77 -16.98
C VAL A 603 -6.06 -21.14 -16.06
N ALA A 604 -5.37 -21.97 -15.29
CA ALA A 604 -4.14 -21.58 -14.62
C ALA A 604 -2.98 -21.54 -15.63
N PRO A 605 -2.19 -20.45 -15.72
CA PRO A 605 -1.03 -20.38 -16.60
C PRO A 605 0.02 -21.47 -16.32
N ASP A 606 0.92 -21.68 -17.28
CA ASP A 606 2.00 -22.66 -17.14
C ASP A 606 2.91 -22.36 -15.95
N GLY A 607 3.02 -23.34 -15.04
CA GLY A 607 3.80 -23.23 -13.81
C GLY A 607 3.10 -22.47 -12.68
N ALA A 608 1.86 -21.99 -12.87
CA ALA A 608 1.08 -21.28 -11.85
C ALA A 608 0.41 -22.19 -10.81
N GLY A 609 0.43 -23.50 -11.04
CA GLY A 609 -0.24 -24.49 -10.20
C GLY A 609 -1.55 -24.99 -10.80
N LYS A 610 -2.54 -25.29 -9.95
CA LYS A 610 -3.82 -25.87 -10.35
C LYS A 610 -4.98 -25.14 -9.72
N ILE A 611 -6.10 -25.06 -10.44
CA ILE A 611 -7.37 -24.59 -9.92
C ILE A 611 -7.84 -25.57 -8.84
N ILE A 612 -8.20 -25.04 -7.68
CA ILE A 612 -8.66 -25.80 -6.51
C ILE A 612 -10.08 -25.44 -6.08
N ILE A 613 -10.56 -24.24 -6.43
CA ILE A 613 -11.88 -23.73 -6.02
C ILE A 613 -12.48 -22.91 -7.18
N VAL A 614 -13.77 -23.11 -7.44
CA VAL A 614 -14.59 -22.25 -8.29
C VAL A 614 -15.81 -21.83 -7.47
N GLU A 615 -16.06 -20.53 -7.37
CA GLU A 615 -17.16 -19.96 -6.58
C GLU A 615 -18.01 -19.03 -7.44
N TRP A 616 -19.33 -19.10 -7.26
CA TRP A 616 -20.29 -18.36 -8.06
C TRP A 616 -21.17 -17.46 -7.20
N ASP A 617 -21.43 -16.26 -7.68
CA ASP A 617 -22.49 -15.37 -7.21
C ASP A 617 -23.40 -15.09 -8.41
N PHE A 618 -24.53 -15.79 -8.48
CA PHE A 618 -25.50 -15.62 -9.56
C PHE A 618 -26.34 -14.35 -9.41
N LEU A 619 -26.45 -13.83 -8.18
CA LEU A 619 -27.38 -12.75 -7.83
C LEU A 619 -26.68 -11.38 -7.74
N GLY A 620 -25.35 -11.33 -7.69
CA GLY A 620 -24.59 -10.11 -7.44
C GLY A 620 -24.76 -9.61 -6.01
N GLU A 621 -25.02 -10.53 -5.06
CA GLU A 621 -25.22 -10.23 -3.65
C GLU A 621 -23.91 -10.30 -2.85
N LYS A 622 -22.76 -10.45 -3.52
CA LYS A 622 -21.40 -10.54 -2.96
C LYS A 622 -21.20 -11.76 -2.07
N THR A 623 -22.06 -12.75 -2.27
CA THR A 623 -22.07 -14.02 -1.55
C THR A 623 -21.76 -15.12 -2.55
N PHE A 624 -20.69 -15.85 -2.29
CA PHE A 624 -20.12 -16.80 -3.24
C PHE A 624 -20.38 -18.23 -2.76
N GLU A 625 -20.92 -19.06 -3.66
CA GLU A 625 -21.15 -20.47 -3.43
C GLU A 625 -20.11 -21.30 -4.19
N SER A 626 -19.40 -22.17 -3.47
CA SER A 626 -18.42 -23.08 -4.08
C SER A 626 -19.13 -24.18 -4.86
N ILE A 627 -18.79 -24.33 -6.15
CA ILE A 627 -19.32 -25.40 -7.01
C ILE A 627 -18.19 -26.38 -7.32
N HIS A 628 -18.40 -27.65 -7.00
CA HIS A 628 -17.43 -28.71 -7.23
C HIS A 628 -17.26 -29.02 -8.72
N PHE A 629 -16.02 -29.12 -9.18
CA PHE A 629 -15.66 -29.43 -10.57
C PHE A 629 -14.80 -30.70 -10.72
N GLY A 630 -14.54 -31.42 -9.62
CA GLY A 630 -13.67 -32.59 -9.58
C GLY A 630 -12.32 -32.32 -8.91
N GLU A 631 -11.30 -33.06 -9.36
CA GLU A 631 -9.93 -32.95 -8.85
C GLU A 631 -9.22 -31.68 -9.33
N PRO A 632 -8.28 -31.11 -8.55
CA PRO A 632 -7.51 -29.96 -8.96
C PRO A 632 -6.87 -30.14 -10.33
N ASN A 633 -7.09 -29.17 -11.22
CA ASN A 633 -6.65 -29.23 -12.61
C ASN A 633 -6.19 -27.85 -13.11
N ARG A 634 -5.32 -27.83 -14.12
CA ARG A 634 -4.87 -26.58 -14.76
C ARG A 634 -6.00 -25.94 -15.56
N ILE A 635 -6.84 -26.75 -16.20
CA ILE A 635 -7.98 -26.31 -17.01
C ILE A 635 -9.25 -26.88 -16.39
N VAL A 636 -10.23 -26.02 -16.17
CA VAL A 636 -11.55 -26.38 -15.66
C VAL A 636 -12.61 -25.76 -16.57
N ASP A 637 -13.38 -26.61 -17.25
CA ASP A 637 -14.54 -26.19 -18.05
C ASP A 637 -15.80 -26.60 -17.27
N MET A 638 -16.74 -25.67 -17.09
CA MET A 638 -18.01 -25.92 -16.39
C MET A 638 -19.18 -25.32 -17.16
N THR A 639 -20.30 -26.03 -17.13
CA THR A 639 -21.60 -25.48 -17.51
C THR A 639 -22.51 -25.54 -16.28
N VAL A 640 -23.02 -24.38 -15.87
CA VAL A 640 -23.91 -24.25 -14.72
C VAL A 640 -25.18 -23.52 -15.15
N SER A 641 -26.33 -24.02 -14.71
CA SER A 641 -27.61 -23.40 -14.99
C SER A 641 -28.17 -22.70 -13.75
N TYR A 642 -28.80 -21.54 -13.94
CA TYR A 642 -29.48 -20.80 -12.87
C TYR A 642 -30.79 -20.17 -13.37
N ALA A 643 -31.83 -20.21 -12.55
CA ALA A 643 -33.13 -19.62 -12.86
C ALA A 643 -33.44 -18.43 -11.93
N TYR A 644 -33.71 -17.27 -12.51
CA TYR A 644 -34.00 -16.04 -11.77
C TYR A 644 -35.51 -15.93 -11.45
N GLU A 645 -35.87 -16.10 -10.18
CA GLU A 645 -37.27 -16.09 -9.72
C GLU A 645 -37.82 -14.70 -9.41
N LYS A 646 -36.95 -13.71 -9.26
CA LYS A 646 -37.32 -12.31 -9.01
C LYS A 646 -36.95 -11.47 -10.25
N PRO A 647 -37.83 -10.57 -10.72
CA PRO A 647 -37.44 -9.60 -11.74
C PRO A 647 -36.36 -8.65 -11.20
N GLY A 648 -35.33 -8.38 -11.99
CA GLY A 648 -34.23 -7.49 -11.63
C GLY A 648 -33.08 -7.52 -12.63
N THR A 649 -32.09 -6.67 -12.41
CA THR A 649 -30.79 -6.72 -13.09
C THR A 649 -29.82 -7.47 -12.17
N TYR A 650 -29.17 -8.50 -12.69
CA TYR A 650 -28.24 -9.35 -11.94
C TYR A 650 -26.86 -9.29 -12.60
N LEU A 651 -25.83 -9.18 -11.77
CA LEU A 651 -24.44 -9.34 -12.18
C LEU A 651 -23.98 -10.71 -11.72
N CYS A 652 -23.84 -11.65 -12.65
CA CYS A 652 -23.27 -12.95 -12.33
C CYS A 652 -21.74 -12.82 -12.26
N VAL A 653 -21.16 -13.21 -11.12
CA VAL A 653 -19.72 -13.17 -10.88
C VAL A 653 -19.23 -14.57 -10.58
N VAL A 654 -18.08 -14.91 -11.16
CA VAL A 654 -17.36 -16.15 -10.88
C VAL A 654 -15.98 -15.80 -10.35
N LYS A 655 -15.55 -16.52 -9.32
CA LYS A 655 -14.19 -16.46 -8.77
C LYS A 655 -13.54 -17.82 -8.90
N VAL A 656 -12.28 -17.81 -9.27
CA VAL A 656 -11.48 -19.02 -9.41
C VAL A 656 -10.25 -18.88 -8.56
N THR A 657 -9.93 -19.89 -7.77
CA THR A 657 -8.69 -19.92 -6.99
C THR A 657 -7.80 -21.03 -7.52
N ALA A 658 -6.56 -20.69 -7.89
CA ALA A 658 -5.49 -21.62 -8.13
C ALA A 658 -4.53 -21.69 -6.92
N GLN A 659 -3.86 -22.82 -6.76
CA GLN A 659 -2.86 -23.03 -5.71
C GLN A 659 -1.61 -23.68 -6.33
N ARG A 660 -0.43 -23.18 -5.95
CA ARG A 660 0.87 -23.53 -6.54
C ARG A 660 1.11 -25.02 -6.72
N GLU A 661 0.86 -25.82 -5.69
CA GLU A 661 1.05 -27.27 -5.70
C GLU A 661 -0.24 -28.04 -6.04
N GLY A 662 -1.36 -27.34 -6.23
CA GLY A 662 -2.70 -27.91 -6.37
C GLY A 662 -3.24 -28.54 -5.09
N ASN A 663 -2.75 -28.11 -3.92
CA ASN A 663 -3.18 -28.61 -2.63
C ASN A 663 -4.37 -27.81 -2.10
N SER A 664 -5.58 -28.35 -2.22
CA SER A 664 -6.82 -27.72 -1.75
C SER A 664 -6.86 -27.46 -0.24
N SER A 665 -6.05 -28.14 0.58
CA SER A 665 -6.00 -27.92 2.03
C SER A 665 -5.05 -26.80 2.45
N SER A 666 -4.08 -26.41 1.60
CA SER A 666 -3.14 -25.34 1.93
C SER A 666 -3.87 -24.01 1.97
N GLN A 667 -3.62 -23.19 2.99
CA GLN A 667 -4.19 -21.83 3.11
C GLN A 667 -3.35 -20.78 2.37
N PHE A 668 -2.14 -21.14 1.95
CA PHE A 668 -1.15 -20.23 1.38
C PHE A 668 -0.97 -20.42 -0.13
N ALA A 669 -0.43 -19.40 -0.78
CA ALA A 669 -0.17 -19.36 -2.22
C ALA A 669 -1.43 -19.65 -3.05
N ARG A 670 -2.58 -19.14 -2.60
CA ARG A 670 -3.88 -19.20 -3.27
C ARG A 670 -4.07 -17.98 -4.17
N THR A 671 -3.77 -18.11 -5.45
CA THR A 671 -3.91 -17.04 -6.45
C THR A 671 -5.34 -17.00 -6.98
N ARG A 672 -5.90 -15.80 -7.17
CA ARG A 672 -7.29 -15.60 -7.58
C ARG A 672 -7.40 -14.74 -8.81
#